data_AF-A0A843F6U4-F1
#
_entry.id   AF-A0A843F6U4-F1
#
_cell.length_a   1.000
_cell.length_b   1.000
_cell.length_c   1.000
_cell.angle_alpha   90.00
_cell.angle_beta   90.00
_cell.angle_gamma   90.00
#
_symmetry.space_group_name_H-M   'P 1'
#
loop_
_entity.id
_entity.type
_entity.pdbx_description
1 polymer ?
#
loop_
_entity_poly.entity_id
_entity_poly.type
_entity_poly.pdbx_seq_one_letter_code
_entity_poly.pdbx_strand_id
1 'polypeptide(L)'
;KIKDFLILLVLFISISAVSADDGNFTSLQTDITTSTGSIELTQDYVYDNTTDSELKNGIFIKENNFVVNGNGHTIDGSNQSRIFLITGSNVTLKNLNLINGNNKIGGAILSNNLTNFENVTFTGNTAEFGAAIAGTNLIIENSNFTDNHAEKGVVYSESGNLEIENSLFANTTGLKFSMVYATGALTINDCVFVNATSKYATAVYSSGKTKIKDSVFSNLSAEFTAGAVAFKGEKSVEIEDTIFINTHAEKNGGAIFGDFSTDTSASSGLTLTNVSVMNASGDYGGAICNLGGILIIENSTIIENTAYYGGGAIYTSNARFGIVNSLIAGNKINRPDYGNGGGIYLDYSQKSIFENNKFMNNTKNAIYIYDSNFEVVSNIFENNGEAIHAVFAGDYEIKDNDGEDTINLNNTDYITLVDETGAKIELNGSNITIKDLPVKFDARDYNWTSSVKNQGDMGSCWTFGTCGALEAALKKATGIEYDFSENNMQNSMLQYSKYGVKGSTEGGSREQGLVYIISWMGVLPTEADAYDELGKISPLIDTGLNIHIQDALFVPSRKNATDNDALKRAIIECGSVTTGYYAYDDAPYFNKNTSAYYQNNMSRTNHAISLVGWDDNYSASNFAMKPAGDGAFIIKNSWGADSGIDGYYYISYYDTSLLNITYAIGFIINNTENYTKNYQTDLGGE
;
A
#
# COMPACT_ATOMS: atom_id res chain seq x y z
N LYS A 1 -10.20 -23.21 -22.23
CA LYS A 1 -8.93 -23.53 -21.53
C LYS A 1 -9.11 -24.11 -20.11
N ILE A 2 -10.34 -24.26 -19.57
CA ILE A 2 -10.61 -24.95 -18.28
C ILE A 2 -10.21 -26.45 -18.29
N LYS A 3 -10.13 -27.10 -19.46
CA LYS A 3 -9.76 -28.52 -19.57
C LYS A 3 -8.27 -28.83 -19.32
N ASP A 4 -7.39 -27.84 -19.46
CA ASP A 4 -5.95 -28.03 -19.21
C ASP A 4 -5.56 -27.57 -17.79
N PHE A 5 -6.49 -26.94 -17.07
CA PHE A 5 -6.29 -26.45 -15.71
C PHE A 5 -6.31 -27.56 -14.64
N LEU A 6 -6.68 -28.80 -14.99
CA LEU A 6 -6.81 -29.88 -14.01
C LEU A 6 -5.56 -30.74 -13.82
N ILE A 7 -4.45 -30.46 -14.52
CA ILE A 7 -3.20 -31.23 -14.35
C ILE A 7 -1.98 -30.30 -14.54
N LEU A 8 -1.72 -29.41 -13.58
CA LEU A 8 -0.33 -28.99 -13.28
C LEU A 8 0.10 -29.73 -12.02
N LEU A 9 0.38 -31.03 -12.17
CA LEU A 9 1.17 -31.75 -11.19
C LEU A 9 2.61 -31.25 -11.37
N VAL A 10 2.98 -30.17 -10.70
CA VAL A 10 4.36 -29.67 -10.69
C VAL A 10 5.23 -30.76 -10.06
N LEU A 11 5.91 -31.55 -10.88
CA LEU A 11 6.96 -32.44 -10.43
C LEU A 11 8.13 -31.56 -9.99
N PHE A 12 8.17 -31.26 -8.69
CA PHE A 12 9.30 -30.57 -8.08
C PHE A 12 10.51 -31.51 -8.05
N ILE A 13 11.54 -31.18 -8.84
CA ILE A 13 12.89 -31.66 -8.53
C ILE A 13 13.39 -30.72 -7.44
N SER A 14 13.42 -31.18 -6.19
CA SER A 14 14.15 -30.49 -5.14
C SER A 14 15.63 -30.48 -5.52
N ILE A 15 16.12 -29.35 -6.01
CA ILE A 15 17.55 -29.17 -6.27
C ILE A 15 18.20 -28.94 -4.91
N SER A 16 18.90 -29.96 -4.41
CA SER A 16 19.64 -29.90 -3.14
C SER A 16 20.97 -29.18 -3.32
N ALA A 17 21.49 -28.58 -2.24
CA ALA A 17 22.83 -28.01 -2.20
C ALA A 17 23.87 -28.98 -2.77
N VAL A 18 24.76 -28.46 -3.61
CA VAL A 18 25.82 -29.24 -4.26
C VAL A 18 27.07 -29.23 -3.36
N SER A 19 27.79 -30.35 -3.28
CA SER A 19 29.08 -30.41 -2.57
C SER A 19 30.17 -29.69 -3.37
N ALA A 20 31.04 -28.96 -2.68
CA ALA A 20 32.21 -28.30 -3.28
C ALA A 20 33.24 -29.33 -3.80
N ASP A 21 33.02 -29.89 -4.98
CA ASP A 21 34.07 -30.55 -5.76
C ASP A 21 34.61 -29.52 -6.76
N ASP A 22 35.82 -29.02 -6.48
CA ASP A 22 36.71 -28.10 -7.25
C ASP A 22 36.15 -26.74 -7.77
N GLY A 23 34.84 -26.53 -7.93
CA GLY A 23 34.24 -25.30 -8.44
C GLY A 23 33.84 -24.28 -7.37
N ASN A 24 34.52 -23.15 -7.31
CA ASN A 24 34.16 -21.99 -6.45
C ASN A 24 33.97 -20.70 -7.26
N PHE A 25 33.48 -19.63 -6.62
CA PHE A 25 33.18 -18.39 -7.35
C PHE A 25 34.43 -17.76 -7.95
N THR A 26 35.58 -17.87 -7.30
CA THR A 26 36.87 -17.38 -7.82
C THR A 26 37.28 -18.09 -9.12
N SER A 27 37.07 -19.41 -9.19
CA SER A 27 37.34 -20.21 -10.40
C SER A 27 36.41 -19.79 -11.55
N LEU A 28 35.10 -19.67 -11.30
CA LEU A 28 34.14 -19.20 -12.31
C LEU A 28 34.42 -17.76 -12.75
N GLN A 29 34.81 -16.89 -11.82
CA GLN A 29 35.21 -15.53 -12.16
C GLN A 29 36.38 -15.53 -13.13
N THR A 30 37.37 -16.41 -12.93
CA THR A 30 38.53 -16.57 -13.82
C THR A 30 38.08 -17.04 -15.20
N ASP A 31 37.22 -18.05 -15.28
CA ASP A 31 36.71 -18.58 -16.55
C ASP A 31 35.93 -17.51 -17.34
N ILE A 32 35.11 -16.71 -16.66
CA ILE A 32 34.39 -15.58 -17.28
C ILE A 32 35.36 -14.52 -17.78
N THR A 33 36.37 -14.13 -16.99
CA THR A 33 37.32 -13.08 -17.41
C THR A 33 38.26 -13.49 -18.54
N THR A 34 38.45 -14.79 -18.76
CA THR A 34 39.35 -15.32 -19.80
C THR A 34 38.62 -15.73 -21.07
N SER A 35 37.29 -15.88 -20.99
CA SER A 35 36.40 -16.09 -22.14
C SER A 35 36.21 -14.81 -22.95
N THR A 36 35.69 -14.93 -24.18
CA THR A 36 35.30 -13.78 -25.02
C THR A 36 33.95 -14.08 -25.65
N GLY A 37 32.98 -13.20 -25.45
CA GLY A 37 31.61 -13.32 -25.96
C GLY A 37 30.74 -14.43 -25.34
N SER A 38 31.31 -15.56 -24.92
CA SER A 38 30.53 -16.63 -24.28
C SER A 38 31.37 -17.60 -23.43
N ILE A 39 30.72 -18.24 -22.46
CA ILE A 39 31.22 -19.38 -21.68
C ILE A 39 30.17 -20.49 -21.61
N GLU A 40 30.64 -21.73 -21.61
CA GLU A 40 29.87 -22.96 -21.41
C GLU A 40 30.31 -23.59 -20.08
N LEU A 41 29.40 -23.70 -19.10
CA LEU A 41 29.74 -24.33 -17.83
C LEU A 41 29.83 -25.85 -17.99
N THR A 42 30.76 -26.45 -17.26
CA THR A 42 31.03 -27.90 -17.27
C THR A 42 30.91 -28.55 -15.89
N GLN A 43 30.62 -27.74 -14.87
CA GLN A 43 30.50 -28.16 -13.47
C GLN A 43 29.66 -27.17 -12.68
N ASP A 44 29.28 -27.56 -11.48
CA ASP A 44 28.60 -26.71 -10.51
C ASP A 44 29.61 -25.84 -9.74
N TYR A 45 29.15 -24.71 -9.20
CA TYR A 45 29.98 -23.76 -8.45
C TYR A 45 29.32 -23.36 -7.14
N VAL A 46 30.09 -23.35 -6.04
CA VAL A 46 29.57 -23.04 -4.70
C VAL A 46 30.41 -21.92 -4.07
N TYR A 47 29.73 -20.93 -3.47
CA TYR A 47 30.41 -19.86 -2.74
C TYR A 47 31.09 -20.40 -1.47
N ASP A 48 32.39 -20.14 -1.34
CA ASP A 48 33.15 -20.42 -0.11
C ASP A 48 33.78 -19.14 0.43
N ASN A 49 33.31 -18.67 1.60
CA ASN A 49 33.80 -17.44 2.22
C ASN A 49 35.32 -17.45 2.52
N THR A 50 35.96 -18.64 2.59
CA THR A 50 37.41 -18.74 2.79
C THR A 50 38.21 -18.41 1.52
N THR A 51 37.65 -18.66 0.33
CA THR A 51 38.31 -18.40 -0.96
C THR A 51 37.72 -17.23 -1.72
N ASP A 52 36.43 -16.93 -1.51
CA ASP A 52 35.62 -16.03 -2.35
C ASP A 52 35.19 -14.75 -1.61
N SER A 53 35.88 -14.37 -0.52
CA SER A 53 35.50 -13.21 0.31
C SER A 53 35.33 -11.91 -0.49
N GLU A 54 36.15 -11.71 -1.52
CA GLU A 54 36.09 -10.54 -2.42
C GLU A 54 34.89 -10.56 -3.39
N LEU A 55 34.26 -11.72 -3.56
CA LEU A 55 33.12 -11.95 -4.45
C LEU A 55 31.79 -12.03 -3.71
N LYS A 56 31.73 -11.62 -2.43
CA LYS A 56 30.49 -11.54 -1.64
C LYS A 56 29.36 -10.74 -2.32
N ASN A 57 29.74 -9.79 -3.19
CA ASN A 57 28.82 -8.97 -3.97
C ASN A 57 28.50 -9.55 -5.36
N GLY A 58 28.90 -10.79 -5.64
CA GLY A 58 28.64 -11.50 -6.88
C GLY A 58 29.82 -11.56 -7.83
N ILE A 59 29.79 -12.57 -8.69
CA ILE A 59 30.69 -12.76 -9.82
C ILE A 59 30.39 -11.68 -10.86
N PHE A 60 31.44 -10.97 -11.29
CA PHE A 60 31.32 -9.82 -12.18
C PHE A 60 31.23 -10.25 -13.64
N ILE A 61 30.20 -9.78 -14.34
CA ILE A 61 30.08 -9.84 -15.81
C ILE A 61 30.14 -8.41 -16.36
N LYS A 62 31.30 -8.04 -16.91
CA LYS A 62 31.57 -6.68 -17.41
C LYS A 62 31.52 -6.56 -18.93
N GLU A 63 31.72 -7.67 -19.64
CA GLU A 63 31.72 -7.69 -21.10
C GLU A 63 30.31 -7.50 -21.64
N ASN A 64 30.17 -6.67 -22.67
CA ASN A 64 28.90 -6.48 -23.37
C ASN A 64 28.68 -7.62 -24.37
N ASN A 65 27.42 -7.98 -24.65
CA ASN A 65 27.09 -9.07 -25.58
C ASN A 65 27.71 -10.41 -25.15
N PHE A 66 27.67 -10.69 -23.85
CA PHE A 66 28.28 -11.88 -23.27
C PHE A 66 27.22 -12.92 -22.89
N VAL A 67 27.50 -14.19 -23.17
CA VAL A 67 26.58 -15.31 -22.89
C VAL A 67 27.18 -16.25 -21.85
N VAL A 68 26.46 -16.52 -20.77
CA VAL A 68 26.76 -17.62 -19.85
C VAL A 68 25.74 -18.72 -20.10
N ASN A 69 26.18 -19.83 -20.65
CA ASN A 69 25.37 -21.03 -20.78
C ASN A 69 25.73 -22.02 -19.67
N GLY A 70 24.77 -22.28 -18.79
CA GLY A 70 24.97 -23.18 -17.66
C GLY A 70 24.95 -24.66 -18.01
N ASN A 71 24.43 -25.07 -19.17
CA ASN A 71 24.22 -26.48 -19.52
C ASN A 71 23.52 -27.31 -18.41
N GLY A 72 22.66 -26.67 -17.61
CA GLY A 72 21.95 -27.28 -16.48
C GLY A 72 22.73 -27.28 -15.17
N HIS A 73 23.93 -26.70 -15.11
CA HIS A 73 24.74 -26.60 -13.90
C HIS A 73 24.19 -25.58 -12.90
N THR A 74 24.55 -25.81 -11.65
CA THR A 74 24.10 -25.05 -10.48
C THR A 74 25.18 -24.09 -10.00
N ILE A 75 24.77 -22.88 -9.64
CA ILE A 75 25.61 -21.91 -8.94
C ILE A 75 24.93 -21.57 -7.60
N ASP A 76 25.60 -21.89 -6.51
CA ASP A 76 25.06 -21.80 -5.14
C ASP A 76 25.74 -20.67 -4.35
N GLY A 77 24.98 -19.64 -3.99
CA GLY A 77 25.43 -18.51 -3.17
C GLY A 77 25.61 -18.83 -1.67
N SER A 78 25.27 -20.05 -1.25
CA SER A 78 25.41 -20.57 0.12
C SER A 78 24.80 -19.69 1.20
N ASN A 79 23.74 -18.95 0.86
CA ASN A 79 23.08 -17.93 1.70
C ASN A 79 24.02 -16.82 2.21
N GLN A 80 25.18 -16.63 1.57
CA GLN A 80 26.24 -15.74 2.05
C GLN A 80 26.66 -14.68 1.03
N SER A 81 26.37 -14.91 -0.25
CA SER A 81 26.80 -14.03 -1.34
C SER A 81 25.70 -13.81 -2.37
N ARG A 82 25.75 -12.66 -3.06
CA ARG A 82 25.12 -12.53 -4.36
C ARG A 82 25.77 -13.51 -5.35
N ILE A 83 25.03 -14.03 -6.33
CA ILE A 83 25.62 -14.91 -7.37
C ILE A 83 26.28 -14.08 -8.47
N PHE A 84 25.53 -13.22 -9.18
CA PHE A 84 26.05 -12.39 -10.27
C PHE A 84 25.83 -10.90 -10.07
N LEU A 85 26.86 -10.11 -10.38
CA LEU A 85 26.78 -8.66 -10.55
C LEU A 85 27.09 -8.31 -12.01
N ILE A 86 26.05 -7.89 -12.74
CA ILE A 86 26.13 -7.66 -14.18
C ILE A 86 26.22 -6.16 -14.43
N THR A 87 27.34 -5.74 -15.02
CA THR A 87 27.56 -4.35 -15.46
C THR A 87 27.72 -4.25 -16.97
N GLY A 88 27.95 -5.36 -17.66
CA GLY A 88 27.86 -5.44 -19.11
C GLY A 88 26.43 -5.21 -19.60
N SER A 89 26.29 -4.76 -20.83
CA SER A 89 25.00 -4.61 -21.53
C SER A 89 24.76 -5.76 -22.49
N ASN A 90 23.49 -6.15 -22.66
CA ASN A 90 23.07 -7.25 -23.52
C ASN A 90 23.73 -8.58 -23.10
N VAL A 91 23.70 -8.88 -21.81
CA VAL A 91 24.20 -10.15 -21.26
C VAL A 91 23.07 -11.17 -21.27
N THR A 92 23.36 -12.41 -21.66
CA THR A 92 22.39 -13.52 -21.60
C THR A 92 22.87 -14.58 -20.63
N LEU A 93 22.04 -14.92 -19.65
CA LEU A 93 22.21 -16.09 -18.79
C LEU A 93 21.21 -17.16 -19.23
N LYS A 94 21.66 -18.37 -19.51
CA LYS A 94 20.77 -19.44 -19.97
C LYS A 94 21.09 -20.81 -19.44
N ASN A 95 20.06 -21.66 -19.29
CA ASN A 95 20.19 -23.05 -18.83
C ASN A 95 20.94 -23.19 -17.50
N LEU A 96 20.56 -22.40 -16.49
CA LEU A 96 21.25 -22.30 -15.19
C LEU A 96 20.30 -22.59 -14.03
N ASN A 97 20.84 -23.16 -12.95
CA ASN A 97 20.18 -23.18 -11.64
C ASN A 97 20.92 -22.24 -10.68
N LEU A 98 20.24 -21.21 -10.18
CA LEU A 98 20.78 -20.18 -9.31
C LEU A 98 20.11 -20.27 -7.94
N ILE A 99 20.86 -20.73 -6.95
CA ILE A 99 20.30 -21.09 -5.65
C ILE A 99 20.98 -20.36 -4.49
N ASN A 100 20.21 -20.11 -3.43
CA ASN A 100 20.69 -19.58 -2.15
C ASN A 100 21.54 -18.29 -2.26
N GLY A 101 21.29 -17.45 -3.27
CA GLY A 101 21.86 -16.12 -3.38
C GLY A 101 21.32 -15.22 -2.26
N ASN A 102 22.19 -14.45 -1.62
CA ASN A 102 21.82 -13.55 -0.53
C ASN A 102 22.53 -12.19 -0.63
N ASN A 103 21.75 -11.13 -0.78
CA ASN A 103 22.24 -9.75 -0.74
C ASN A 103 21.09 -8.79 -0.41
N LYS A 104 21.40 -7.55 0.00
CA LYS A 104 20.37 -6.52 0.23
C LYS A 104 19.57 -6.23 -1.05
N ILE A 105 20.25 -6.12 -2.19
CA ILE A 105 19.64 -5.82 -3.50
C ILE A 105 20.11 -6.88 -4.49
N GLY A 106 19.20 -7.62 -5.10
CA GLY A 106 19.52 -8.68 -6.04
C GLY A 106 20.19 -9.85 -5.33
N GLY A 107 19.40 -10.77 -4.79
CA GLY A 107 19.89 -11.92 -4.02
C GLY A 107 20.71 -12.86 -4.89
N ALA A 108 20.15 -13.37 -5.99
CA ALA A 108 20.95 -14.04 -7.02
C ALA A 108 21.63 -13.03 -7.94
N ILE A 109 20.89 -12.05 -8.48
CA ILE A 109 21.36 -11.20 -9.57
C ILE A 109 21.04 -9.73 -9.30
N LEU A 110 22.06 -8.88 -9.53
CA LEU A 110 21.88 -7.45 -9.72
C LEU A 110 22.33 -7.05 -11.13
N SER A 111 21.45 -6.44 -11.92
CA SER A 111 21.77 -5.94 -13.27
C SER A 111 21.12 -4.61 -13.61
N ASN A 112 21.92 -3.61 -13.99
CA ASN A 112 21.41 -2.28 -14.34
C ASN A 112 21.34 -2.02 -15.85
N ASN A 113 21.50 -3.05 -16.68
CA ASN A 113 21.45 -2.94 -18.14
C ASN A 113 20.62 -4.08 -18.73
N LEU A 114 20.35 -3.99 -20.05
CA LEU A 114 19.66 -5.05 -20.80
C LEU A 114 20.25 -6.42 -20.49
N THR A 115 19.45 -7.30 -19.89
CA THR A 115 19.84 -8.65 -19.51
C THR A 115 18.74 -9.64 -19.86
N ASN A 116 19.12 -10.73 -20.50
CA ASN A 116 18.22 -11.79 -20.92
C ASN A 116 18.43 -13.04 -20.04
N PHE A 117 17.33 -13.65 -19.62
CA PHE A 117 17.31 -14.90 -18.87
C PHE A 117 16.50 -15.93 -19.65
N GLU A 118 17.14 -17.02 -20.07
CA GLU A 118 16.50 -18.05 -20.89
C GLU A 118 16.62 -19.41 -20.19
N ASN A 119 15.50 -20.00 -19.77
CA ASN A 119 15.52 -21.30 -19.09
C ASN A 119 16.41 -21.29 -17.83
N VAL A 120 16.15 -20.35 -16.92
CA VAL A 120 16.88 -20.21 -15.66
C VAL A 120 15.96 -20.55 -14.49
N THR A 121 16.46 -21.32 -13.53
CA THR A 121 15.76 -21.65 -12.29
C THR A 121 16.36 -20.89 -11.11
N PHE A 122 15.53 -20.14 -10.39
CA PHE A 122 15.89 -19.38 -9.19
C PHE A 122 15.23 -20.01 -7.97
N THR A 123 16.02 -20.56 -7.05
CA THR A 123 15.49 -21.24 -5.85
C THR A 123 16.12 -20.76 -4.55
N GLY A 124 15.31 -20.47 -3.53
CA GLY A 124 15.84 -20.21 -2.18
C GLY A 124 16.64 -18.91 -2.05
N ASN A 125 16.56 -18.00 -3.01
CA ASN A 125 17.30 -16.75 -2.94
C ASN A 125 16.62 -15.76 -1.99
N THR A 126 17.39 -14.89 -1.36
CA THR A 126 16.90 -13.93 -0.35
C THR A 126 17.45 -12.53 -0.61
N ALA A 127 16.59 -11.50 -0.53
CA ALA A 127 17.01 -10.09 -0.56
C ALA A 127 15.97 -9.15 0.07
N GLU A 128 16.33 -7.90 0.32
CA GLU A 128 15.31 -6.87 0.61
C GLU A 128 14.58 -6.49 -0.70
N PHE A 129 15.34 -6.29 -1.78
CA PHE A 129 14.83 -5.98 -3.11
C PHE A 129 15.30 -7.01 -4.13
N GLY A 130 14.38 -7.71 -4.80
CA GLY A 130 14.70 -8.65 -5.87
C GLY A 130 15.45 -9.87 -5.38
N ALA A 131 14.77 -10.80 -4.70
CA ALA A 131 15.39 -12.04 -4.20
C ALA A 131 16.14 -12.80 -5.30
N ALA A 132 15.48 -13.03 -6.43
CA ALA A 132 16.11 -13.61 -7.60
C ALA A 132 16.84 -12.54 -8.41
N ILE A 133 16.13 -11.50 -8.83
CA ILE A 133 16.66 -10.49 -9.75
C ILE A 133 16.25 -9.11 -9.27
N ALA A 134 17.23 -8.22 -9.11
CA ALA A 134 17.01 -6.79 -9.03
C ALA A 134 17.66 -6.12 -10.24
N GLY A 135 16.93 -5.25 -10.95
CA GLY A 135 17.52 -4.60 -12.10
C GLY A 135 16.63 -3.68 -12.91
N THR A 136 17.07 -3.36 -14.14
CA THR A 136 16.31 -2.59 -15.12
C THR A 136 16.51 -3.18 -16.52
N ASN A 137 15.49 -3.10 -17.38
CA ASN A 137 15.56 -3.64 -18.75
C ASN A 137 15.84 -5.15 -18.76
N LEU A 138 14.88 -5.93 -18.29
CA LEU A 138 15.02 -7.38 -18.10
C LEU A 138 14.08 -8.11 -19.05
N ILE A 139 14.60 -9.15 -19.70
CA ILE A 139 13.82 -10.08 -20.52
C ILE A 139 13.98 -11.46 -19.90
N ILE A 140 12.87 -12.05 -19.45
CA ILE A 140 12.83 -13.33 -18.73
C ILE A 140 11.95 -14.29 -19.52
N GLU A 141 12.53 -15.39 -19.99
CA GLU A 141 11.83 -16.38 -20.79
C GLU A 141 12.03 -17.78 -20.22
N ASN A 142 10.97 -18.58 -20.21
CA ASN A 142 11.02 -20.01 -19.88
C ASN A 142 11.62 -20.30 -18.49
N SER A 143 11.46 -19.39 -17.53
CA SER A 143 12.20 -19.41 -16.26
C SER A 143 11.32 -19.75 -15.06
N ASN A 144 11.94 -20.31 -14.01
CA ASN A 144 11.24 -20.78 -12.82
C ASN A 144 11.73 -20.07 -11.57
N PHE A 145 10.80 -19.65 -10.71
CA PHE A 145 11.07 -18.96 -9.45
C PHE A 145 10.36 -19.69 -8.33
N THR A 146 11.10 -20.35 -7.44
CA THR A 146 10.52 -21.16 -6.35
C THR A 146 11.16 -20.81 -5.01
N ASP A 147 10.36 -20.70 -3.94
CA ASP A 147 10.83 -20.52 -2.57
C ASP A 147 11.82 -19.33 -2.39
N ASN A 148 11.64 -18.24 -3.13
CA ASN A 148 12.47 -17.05 -2.98
C ASN A 148 11.86 -16.09 -1.95
N HIS A 149 12.67 -15.33 -1.22
CA HIS A 149 12.19 -14.51 -0.09
C HIS A 149 12.65 -13.06 -0.22
N ALA A 150 11.72 -12.12 -0.32
CA ALA A 150 12.05 -10.69 -0.35
C ALA A 150 11.00 -9.79 0.27
N GLU A 151 11.42 -8.60 0.69
CA GLU A 151 10.46 -7.54 1.05
C GLU A 151 9.77 -6.99 -0.21
N LYS A 152 10.55 -6.61 -1.23
CA LYS A 152 10.02 -6.09 -2.51
C LYS A 152 10.51 -6.93 -3.69
N GLY A 153 9.64 -7.80 -4.21
CA GLY A 153 9.87 -8.53 -5.45
C GLY A 153 10.79 -9.74 -5.30
N VAL A 154 10.35 -10.89 -5.78
CA VAL A 154 11.30 -11.94 -6.22
C VAL A 154 12.06 -11.44 -7.45
N VAL A 155 11.33 -10.84 -8.38
CA VAL A 155 11.87 -9.99 -9.45
C VAL A 155 11.49 -8.54 -9.14
N TYR A 156 12.50 -7.69 -9.01
CA TYR A 156 12.35 -6.26 -8.73
C TYR A 156 12.92 -5.44 -9.88
N SER A 157 12.06 -4.65 -10.54
CA SER A 157 12.48 -3.73 -11.60
C SER A 157 12.08 -2.30 -11.28
N GLU A 158 13.07 -1.49 -10.93
CA GLU A 158 12.89 -0.06 -10.71
C GLU A 158 13.16 0.68 -12.02
N SER A 159 12.10 1.18 -12.67
CA SER A 159 12.15 1.76 -14.03
C SER A 159 12.51 0.74 -15.14
N GLY A 160 12.65 1.23 -16.38
CA GLY A 160 12.93 0.41 -17.56
C GLY A 160 11.76 -0.46 -18.02
N ASN A 161 12.05 -1.42 -18.89
CA ASN A 161 11.10 -2.44 -19.32
C ASN A 161 11.38 -3.77 -18.60
N LEU A 162 10.33 -4.44 -18.15
CA LEU A 162 10.38 -5.82 -17.66
C LEU A 162 9.44 -6.67 -18.50
N GLU A 163 10.00 -7.65 -19.20
CA GLU A 163 9.27 -8.59 -20.05
C GLU A 163 9.46 -10.00 -19.48
N ILE A 164 8.35 -10.68 -19.20
CA ILE A 164 8.33 -12.02 -18.63
C ILE A 164 7.42 -12.90 -19.47
N GLU A 165 7.98 -13.97 -20.03
CA GLU A 165 7.28 -14.90 -20.91
C GLU A 165 7.44 -16.35 -20.46
N ASN A 166 6.37 -17.13 -20.57
CA ASN A 166 6.35 -18.58 -20.35
C ASN A 166 7.06 -19.02 -19.04
N SER A 167 6.79 -18.31 -17.95
CA SER A 167 7.54 -18.47 -16.69
C SER A 167 6.63 -18.83 -15.52
N LEU A 168 7.19 -19.55 -14.55
CA LEU A 168 6.50 -20.03 -13.36
C LEU A 168 7.04 -19.36 -12.10
N PHE A 169 6.14 -18.83 -11.28
CA PHE A 169 6.44 -18.37 -9.93
C PHE A 169 5.60 -19.17 -8.92
N ALA A 170 6.27 -19.85 -7.99
CA ALA A 170 5.62 -20.82 -7.11
C ALA A 170 6.15 -20.78 -5.66
N ASN A 171 5.29 -21.21 -4.72
CA ASN A 171 5.63 -21.56 -3.33
C ASN A 171 6.35 -20.45 -2.54
N THR A 172 6.11 -19.20 -2.90
CA THR A 172 6.81 -18.06 -2.31
C THR A 172 6.00 -17.57 -1.10
N THR A 173 6.64 -17.46 0.07
CA THR A 173 5.98 -17.00 1.31
C THR A 173 6.81 -15.90 1.98
N GLY A 174 6.20 -15.14 2.88
CA GLY A 174 6.90 -14.09 3.64
C GLY A 174 7.27 -12.86 2.82
N LEU A 175 6.62 -12.62 1.68
CA LEU A 175 6.79 -11.39 0.90
C LEU A 175 6.09 -10.20 1.57
N LYS A 176 6.70 -9.01 1.59
CA LYS A 176 5.96 -7.78 1.97
C LYS A 176 5.06 -7.33 0.81
N PHE A 177 5.58 -7.27 -0.42
CA PHE A 177 4.77 -6.97 -1.60
C PHE A 177 4.61 -8.22 -2.46
N SER A 178 5.15 -8.21 -3.67
CA SER A 178 4.79 -9.15 -4.73
C SER A 178 5.94 -10.07 -5.13
N MET A 179 5.65 -11.13 -5.89
CA MET A 179 6.68 -11.87 -6.61
C MET A 179 7.31 -11.01 -7.71
N VAL A 180 6.52 -10.23 -8.43
CA VAL A 180 7.00 -9.28 -9.45
C VAL A 180 6.66 -7.86 -9.01
N TYR A 181 7.67 -7.06 -8.75
CA TYR A 181 7.53 -5.65 -8.37
C TYR A 181 8.14 -4.78 -9.46
N ALA A 182 7.31 -3.99 -10.15
CA ALA A 182 7.74 -3.17 -11.27
C ALA A 182 7.26 -1.71 -11.14
N THR A 183 8.15 -0.74 -11.33
CA THR A 183 7.75 0.68 -11.44
C THR A 183 7.85 1.22 -12.87
N GLY A 184 8.59 0.51 -13.73
CA GLY A 184 8.67 0.74 -15.18
C GLY A 184 7.57 0.03 -15.98
N ALA A 185 7.73 -0.07 -17.30
CA ALA A 185 6.79 -0.80 -18.13
C ALA A 185 6.90 -2.31 -17.86
N LEU A 186 5.75 -2.99 -17.74
CA LEU A 186 5.68 -4.41 -17.42
C LEU A 186 4.86 -5.16 -18.47
N THR A 187 5.42 -6.22 -19.03
CA THR A 187 4.71 -7.20 -19.85
C THR A 187 4.86 -8.58 -19.23
N ILE A 188 3.73 -9.24 -18.98
CA ILE A 188 3.65 -10.63 -18.51
C ILE A 188 2.83 -11.40 -19.53
N ASN A 189 3.39 -12.47 -20.09
CA ASN A 189 2.72 -13.30 -21.09
C ASN A 189 2.91 -14.79 -20.78
N ASP A 190 1.82 -15.55 -20.85
CA ASP A 190 1.84 -17.02 -20.66
C ASP A 190 2.52 -17.46 -19.35
N CYS A 191 2.31 -16.71 -18.27
CA CYS A 191 2.95 -16.97 -16.97
C CYS A 191 1.98 -17.60 -15.97
N VAL A 192 2.53 -18.35 -15.02
CA VAL A 192 1.77 -18.97 -13.92
C VAL A 192 2.32 -18.49 -12.59
N PHE A 193 1.43 -17.97 -11.75
CA PHE A 193 1.69 -17.58 -10.36
C PHE A 193 0.85 -18.46 -9.44
N VAL A 194 1.49 -19.22 -8.56
CA VAL A 194 0.78 -20.26 -7.80
C VAL A 194 1.30 -20.49 -6.37
N ASN A 195 0.38 -20.76 -5.44
CA ASN A 195 0.65 -21.17 -4.06
C ASN A 195 1.58 -20.20 -3.31
N ALA A 196 1.07 -19.01 -3.00
CA ALA A 196 1.90 -18.01 -2.34
C ALA A 196 1.13 -17.11 -1.41
N THR A 197 1.88 -16.51 -0.49
CA THR A 197 1.35 -15.59 0.51
C THR A 197 2.23 -14.36 0.62
N SER A 198 1.62 -13.19 0.74
CA SER A 198 2.31 -11.93 0.98
C SER A 198 1.54 -11.01 1.91
N LYS A 199 2.14 -9.87 2.28
CA LYS A 199 1.42 -8.79 2.96
C LYS A 199 0.52 -8.01 1.98
N TYR A 200 0.99 -7.75 0.75
CA TYR A 200 0.25 -7.06 -0.32
C TYR A 200 0.47 -7.71 -1.69
N ALA A 201 -0.48 -7.61 -2.63
CA ALA A 201 -0.24 -7.82 -4.07
C ALA A 201 0.55 -9.10 -4.45
N THR A 202 0.16 -10.26 -3.94
CA THR A 202 1.00 -11.48 -3.87
C THR A 202 1.77 -11.83 -5.13
N ALA A 203 1.17 -11.76 -6.31
CA ALA A 203 1.85 -12.05 -7.57
C ALA A 203 2.52 -10.81 -8.17
N VAL A 204 1.77 -9.72 -8.40
CA VAL A 204 2.27 -8.57 -9.17
C VAL A 204 1.88 -7.27 -8.49
N TYR A 205 2.87 -6.42 -8.25
CA TYR A 205 2.68 -5.00 -7.98
C TYR A 205 3.28 -4.21 -9.13
N SER A 206 2.50 -3.31 -9.74
CA SER A 206 3.02 -2.42 -10.77
C SER A 206 2.53 -0.98 -10.62
N SER A 207 3.45 -0.03 -10.80
CA SER A 207 3.11 1.40 -10.93
C SER A 207 3.36 1.99 -12.31
N GLY A 208 3.76 1.15 -13.27
CA GLY A 208 3.99 1.55 -14.65
C GLY A 208 2.91 1.05 -15.61
N LYS A 209 3.10 1.33 -16.90
CA LYS A 209 2.22 0.80 -17.95
C LYS A 209 2.36 -0.72 -17.96
N THR A 210 1.23 -1.43 -17.83
CA THR A 210 1.25 -2.87 -17.62
C THR A 210 0.38 -3.61 -18.62
N LYS A 211 0.89 -4.71 -19.15
CA LYS A 211 0.12 -5.67 -19.94
C LYS A 211 0.30 -7.07 -19.37
N ILE A 212 -0.80 -7.75 -19.09
CA ILE A 212 -0.82 -9.15 -18.65
C ILE A 212 -1.68 -9.92 -19.64
N LYS A 213 -1.14 -11.01 -20.19
CA LYS A 213 -1.84 -11.82 -21.19
C LYS A 213 -1.63 -13.31 -20.97
N ASP A 214 -2.66 -14.10 -21.30
CA ASP A 214 -2.60 -15.57 -21.35
C ASP A 214 -2.10 -16.21 -20.05
N SER A 215 -2.28 -15.54 -18.91
CA SER A 215 -1.64 -15.90 -17.65
C SER A 215 -2.62 -16.48 -16.64
N VAL A 216 -2.08 -17.12 -15.60
CA VAL A 216 -2.83 -17.78 -14.54
C VAL A 216 -2.32 -17.34 -13.18
N PHE A 217 -3.24 -16.94 -12.31
CA PHE A 217 -3.02 -16.60 -10.92
C PHE A 217 -3.88 -17.52 -10.05
N SER A 218 -3.26 -18.37 -9.22
CA SER A 218 -4.01 -19.38 -8.47
C SER A 218 -3.50 -19.64 -7.06
N ASN A 219 -4.41 -19.81 -6.10
CA ASN A 219 -4.07 -20.07 -4.69
C ASN A 219 -3.10 -19.01 -4.11
N LEU A 220 -3.52 -17.75 -4.16
CA LEU A 220 -2.74 -16.61 -3.71
C LEU A 220 -3.45 -15.92 -2.55
N SER A 221 -2.71 -15.47 -1.53
CA SER A 221 -3.30 -14.84 -0.35
C SER A 221 -2.48 -13.65 0.12
N ALA A 222 -3.12 -12.48 0.22
CA ALA A 222 -2.55 -11.28 0.82
C ALA A 222 -3.12 -11.03 2.22
N GLU A 223 -2.27 -10.67 3.18
CA GLU A 223 -2.66 -10.29 4.54
C GLU A 223 -3.50 -9.00 4.57
N PHE A 224 -3.34 -8.11 3.60
CA PHE A 224 -4.10 -6.86 3.51
C PHE A 224 -4.79 -6.73 2.15
N THR A 225 -4.27 -5.88 1.26
CA THR A 225 -4.92 -5.55 0.00
C THR A 225 -4.26 -6.25 -1.19
N ALA A 226 -5.08 -6.61 -2.18
CA ALA A 226 -4.73 -7.24 -3.44
C ALA A 226 -4.26 -8.69 -3.33
N GLY A 227 -5.21 -9.64 -3.41
CA GLY A 227 -4.90 -11.06 -3.24
C GLY A 227 -4.03 -11.66 -4.35
N ALA A 228 -3.98 -11.04 -5.54
CA ALA A 228 -3.07 -11.42 -6.61
C ALA A 228 -2.29 -10.24 -7.19
N VAL A 229 -2.99 -9.23 -7.72
CA VAL A 229 -2.34 -8.13 -8.46
C VAL A 229 -2.82 -6.75 -8.01
N ALA A 230 -1.88 -5.82 -7.90
CA ALA A 230 -2.14 -4.43 -7.55
C ALA A 230 -1.51 -3.47 -8.56
N PHE A 231 -2.27 -2.43 -8.91
CA PHE A 231 -1.84 -1.38 -9.81
C PHE A 231 -1.98 -0.01 -9.14
N LYS A 232 -0.94 0.81 -9.20
CA LYS A 232 -0.94 2.16 -8.61
C LYS A 232 -0.41 3.21 -9.59
N GLY A 233 -1.15 4.29 -9.81
CA GLY A 233 -0.66 5.48 -10.50
C GLY A 233 -1.40 5.82 -11.79
N GLU A 234 -0.80 6.69 -12.61
CA GLU A 234 -1.48 7.36 -13.73
C GLU A 234 -1.27 6.67 -15.08
N LYS A 235 -1.10 5.34 -15.09
CA LYS A 235 -0.81 4.56 -16.30
C LYS A 235 -1.96 3.61 -16.64
N SER A 236 -1.99 3.17 -17.89
CA SER A 236 -2.96 2.19 -18.37
C SER A 236 -2.51 0.77 -18.05
N VAL A 237 -3.46 -0.06 -17.66
CA VAL A 237 -3.28 -1.49 -17.41
C VAL A 237 -4.24 -2.28 -18.29
N GLU A 238 -3.71 -3.27 -18.99
CA GLU A 238 -4.48 -4.17 -19.85
C GLU A 238 -4.27 -5.61 -19.37
N ILE A 239 -5.36 -6.32 -19.09
CA ILE A 239 -5.35 -7.75 -18.77
C ILE A 239 -6.23 -8.49 -19.77
N GLU A 240 -5.65 -9.44 -20.48
CA GLU A 240 -6.29 -10.18 -21.55
C GLU A 240 -6.15 -11.70 -21.34
N ASP A 241 -7.18 -12.48 -21.67
CA ASP A 241 -7.10 -13.95 -21.74
C ASP A 241 -6.57 -14.62 -20.45
N THR A 242 -6.84 -14.02 -19.29
CA THR A 242 -6.19 -14.34 -18.00
C THR A 242 -7.18 -14.90 -16.98
N ILE A 243 -6.71 -15.82 -16.13
CA ILE A 243 -7.51 -16.49 -15.10
C ILE A 243 -6.97 -16.18 -13.71
N PHE A 244 -7.86 -15.75 -12.81
CA PHE A 244 -7.64 -15.66 -11.37
C PHE A 244 -8.56 -16.65 -10.66
N ILE A 245 -7.99 -17.53 -9.82
CA ILE A 245 -8.78 -18.53 -9.11
C ILE A 245 -8.27 -18.78 -7.69
N ASN A 246 -9.19 -18.82 -6.72
CA ASN A 246 -8.87 -19.02 -5.31
C ASN A 246 -7.85 -17.98 -4.81
N THR A 247 -8.17 -16.70 -4.95
CA THR A 247 -7.33 -15.60 -4.47
C THR A 247 -7.98 -14.92 -3.27
N HIS A 248 -7.21 -14.52 -2.28
CA HIS A 248 -7.75 -13.95 -1.04
C HIS A 248 -6.96 -12.71 -0.63
N ALA A 249 -7.67 -11.69 -0.16
CA ALA A 249 -7.14 -10.53 0.53
C ALA A 249 -7.96 -10.37 1.81
N GLU A 250 -7.35 -10.17 2.98
CA GLU A 250 -8.18 -9.89 4.19
C GLU A 250 -8.88 -8.54 4.06
N LYS A 251 -8.28 -7.58 3.34
CA LYS A 251 -8.86 -6.27 3.03
C LYS A 251 -9.35 -6.20 1.59
N ASN A 252 -8.82 -5.33 0.74
CA ASN A 252 -9.51 -4.94 -0.49
C ASN A 252 -9.02 -5.70 -1.72
N GLY A 253 -9.92 -5.97 -2.67
CA GLY A 253 -9.58 -6.56 -3.97
C GLY A 253 -9.05 -7.99 -3.86
N GLY A 254 -9.96 -8.96 -3.71
CA GLY A 254 -9.57 -10.35 -3.47
C GLY A 254 -8.73 -10.99 -4.58
N ALA A 255 -8.81 -10.48 -5.81
CA ALA A 255 -7.87 -10.81 -6.88
C ALA A 255 -7.12 -9.56 -7.36
N ILE A 256 -7.85 -8.51 -7.71
CA ILE A 256 -7.33 -7.34 -8.40
C ILE A 256 -7.64 -6.08 -7.59
N PHE A 257 -6.61 -5.28 -7.33
CA PHE A 257 -6.74 -3.93 -6.78
C PHE A 257 -6.18 -2.90 -7.76
N GLY A 258 -6.96 -1.86 -8.05
CA GLY A 258 -6.54 -0.73 -8.88
C GLY A 258 -6.68 0.59 -8.14
N ASP A 259 -5.62 1.40 -8.16
CA ASP A 259 -5.57 2.75 -7.60
C ASP A 259 -5.06 3.72 -8.67
N PHE A 260 -5.99 4.41 -9.33
CA PHE A 260 -5.73 5.27 -10.49
C PHE A 260 -6.13 6.72 -10.22
N SER A 261 -5.59 7.61 -11.05
CA SER A 261 -5.91 9.05 -10.98
C SER A 261 -7.41 9.29 -11.18
N THR A 262 -7.97 10.19 -10.38
CA THR A 262 -9.35 10.68 -10.55
C THR A 262 -9.45 11.89 -11.47
N ASP A 263 -8.33 12.32 -12.07
CA ASP A 263 -8.35 13.35 -13.11
C ASP A 263 -9.06 12.80 -14.36
N THR A 264 -10.23 13.38 -14.66
CA THR A 264 -11.06 13.03 -15.82
C THR A 264 -10.41 13.23 -17.18
N SER A 265 -9.31 13.99 -17.25
CA SER A 265 -8.51 14.16 -18.47
C SER A 265 -7.50 13.03 -18.70
N ALA A 266 -7.21 12.24 -17.65
CA ALA A 266 -6.29 11.12 -17.73
C ALA A 266 -6.95 9.89 -18.39
N SER A 267 -6.16 9.18 -19.20
CA SER A 267 -6.53 7.88 -19.79
C SER A 267 -6.06 6.69 -18.95
N SER A 268 -5.74 6.93 -17.68
CA SER A 268 -5.31 5.89 -16.73
C SER A 268 -6.49 5.03 -16.30
N GLY A 269 -6.23 3.74 -16.11
CA GLY A 269 -7.27 2.79 -15.73
C GLY A 269 -6.91 1.36 -16.04
N LEU A 270 -7.89 0.49 -15.84
CA LEU A 270 -7.83 -0.94 -15.98
C LEU A 270 -8.83 -1.43 -17.03
N THR A 271 -8.32 -2.12 -18.05
CA THR A 271 -9.13 -2.81 -19.04
C THR A 271 -8.95 -4.32 -18.89
N LEU A 272 -10.06 -5.03 -18.71
CA LEU A 272 -10.12 -6.48 -18.60
C LEU A 272 -10.88 -7.05 -19.80
N THR A 273 -10.24 -7.90 -20.59
CA THR A 273 -10.86 -8.53 -21.77
C THR A 273 -10.69 -10.04 -21.70
N ASN A 274 -11.79 -10.80 -21.76
CA ASN A 274 -11.77 -12.26 -21.64
C ASN A 274 -11.07 -12.73 -20.35
N VAL A 275 -11.36 -12.06 -19.23
CA VAL A 275 -10.79 -12.39 -17.92
C VAL A 275 -11.78 -13.24 -17.13
N SER A 276 -11.28 -14.26 -16.42
CA SER A 276 -12.07 -15.06 -15.49
C SER A 276 -11.57 -14.85 -14.06
N VAL A 277 -12.45 -14.46 -13.13
CA VAL A 277 -12.15 -14.38 -11.69
C VAL A 277 -13.12 -15.26 -10.91
N MET A 278 -12.59 -16.25 -10.21
CA MET A 278 -13.36 -17.31 -9.56
C MET A 278 -12.92 -17.55 -8.12
N ASN A 279 -13.86 -17.68 -7.19
CA ASN A 279 -13.59 -17.97 -5.78
C ASN A 279 -12.59 -16.98 -5.14
N ALA A 280 -12.66 -15.71 -5.51
CA ALA A 280 -11.87 -14.67 -4.87
C ALA A 280 -12.59 -14.09 -3.65
N SER A 281 -11.86 -13.55 -2.68
CA SER A 281 -12.47 -12.91 -1.51
C SER A 281 -11.70 -11.75 -0.91
N GLY A 282 -12.43 -10.78 -0.35
CA GLY A 282 -11.91 -9.70 0.49
C GLY A 282 -13.01 -8.88 1.17
N ASP A 283 -12.69 -7.79 1.85
CA ASP A 283 -13.63 -6.87 2.49
C ASP A 283 -14.47 -6.09 1.47
N TYR A 284 -13.82 -5.50 0.48
CA TYR A 284 -14.43 -4.79 -0.63
C TYR A 284 -13.92 -5.31 -1.96
N GLY A 285 -14.84 -5.57 -2.89
CA GLY A 285 -14.47 -6.11 -4.20
C GLY A 285 -13.92 -7.52 -4.06
N GLY A 286 -14.80 -8.50 -3.83
CA GLY A 286 -14.39 -9.89 -3.60
C GLY A 286 -13.51 -10.42 -4.72
N ALA A 287 -13.76 -10.01 -5.97
CA ALA A 287 -12.84 -10.17 -7.08
C ALA A 287 -12.00 -8.91 -7.32
N ILE A 288 -12.66 -7.76 -7.55
CA ILE A 288 -12.02 -6.56 -8.07
C ILE A 288 -12.41 -5.36 -7.20
N CYS A 289 -11.42 -4.62 -6.71
CA CYS A 289 -11.61 -3.31 -6.11
C CYS A 289 -10.85 -2.27 -6.95
N ASN A 290 -11.56 -1.31 -7.54
CA ASN A 290 -10.97 -0.26 -8.38
C ASN A 290 -11.31 1.14 -7.86
N LEU A 291 -10.29 1.97 -7.73
CA LEU A 291 -10.40 3.34 -7.24
C LEU A 291 -9.90 4.30 -8.30
N GLY A 292 -10.77 5.23 -8.73
CA GLY A 292 -10.42 6.19 -9.76
C GLY A 292 -10.26 5.61 -11.16
N GLY A 293 -9.82 6.47 -12.09
CA GLY A 293 -9.53 6.12 -13.47
C GLY A 293 -10.73 5.56 -14.24
N ILE A 294 -10.40 4.70 -15.20
CA ILE A 294 -11.36 3.97 -16.03
C ILE A 294 -11.31 2.48 -15.63
N LEU A 295 -12.46 1.84 -15.46
CA LEU A 295 -12.57 0.38 -15.38
C LEU A 295 -13.48 -0.11 -16.51
N ILE A 296 -12.90 -0.85 -17.46
CA ILE A 296 -13.62 -1.48 -18.57
C ILE A 296 -13.49 -2.99 -18.44
N ILE A 297 -14.62 -3.70 -18.50
CA ILE A 297 -14.68 -5.16 -18.42
C ILE A 297 -15.47 -5.69 -19.61
N GLU A 298 -14.86 -6.53 -20.42
CA GLU A 298 -15.44 -7.04 -21.65
C GLU A 298 -15.30 -8.56 -21.74
N ASN A 299 -16.37 -9.23 -22.16
CA ASN A 299 -16.38 -10.67 -22.44
C ASN A 299 -15.85 -11.52 -21.28
N SER A 300 -16.10 -11.11 -20.04
CA SER A 300 -15.44 -11.65 -18.85
C SER A 300 -16.40 -12.43 -17.96
N THR A 301 -15.86 -13.30 -17.09
CA THR A 301 -16.63 -14.15 -16.17
C THR A 301 -16.16 -13.93 -14.74
N ILE A 302 -17.02 -13.42 -13.87
CA ILE A 302 -16.69 -13.09 -12.47
C ILE A 302 -17.69 -13.81 -11.57
N ILE A 303 -17.27 -14.94 -11.00
CA ILE A 303 -18.20 -15.88 -10.34
C ILE A 303 -17.73 -16.40 -8.99
N GLU A 304 -18.68 -16.68 -8.12
CA GLU A 304 -18.48 -17.27 -6.78
C GLU A 304 -17.48 -16.51 -5.90
N ASN A 305 -17.39 -15.18 -6.09
CA ASN A 305 -16.54 -14.32 -5.27
C ASN A 305 -17.30 -13.82 -4.05
N THR A 306 -16.58 -13.50 -2.97
CA THR A 306 -17.18 -13.09 -1.70
C THR A 306 -16.54 -11.82 -1.18
N ALA A 307 -17.34 -10.78 -0.98
CA ALA A 307 -16.93 -9.62 -0.21
C ALA A 307 -17.45 -9.72 1.23
N TYR A 308 -16.75 -9.16 2.22
CA TYR A 308 -17.31 -9.06 3.56
C TYR A 308 -18.35 -7.93 3.65
N TYR A 309 -18.02 -6.75 3.12
CA TYR A 309 -18.84 -5.53 3.19
C TYR A 309 -19.52 -5.18 1.87
N GLY A 310 -18.80 -5.06 0.75
CA GLY A 310 -19.42 -4.52 -0.47
C GLY A 310 -18.77 -4.96 -1.76
N GLY A 311 -19.57 -5.10 -2.82
CA GLY A 311 -19.06 -5.50 -4.13
C GLY A 311 -18.59 -6.95 -4.12
N GLY A 312 -19.51 -7.91 -3.92
CA GLY A 312 -19.17 -9.33 -3.83
C GLY A 312 -18.32 -9.82 -5.00
N ALA A 313 -18.59 -9.31 -6.21
CA ALA A 313 -17.64 -9.36 -7.32
C ALA A 313 -16.80 -8.08 -7.40
N ILE A 314 -17.44 -6.94 -7.68
CA ILE A 314 -16.74 -5.70 -8.03
C ILE A 314 -17.13 -4.58 -7.08
N TYR A 315 -16.14 -3.90 -6.53
CA TYR A 315 -16.29 -2.59 -5.91
C TYR A 315 -15.56 -1.56 -6.76
N THR A 316 -16.21 -0.45 -7.10
CA THR A 316 -15.51 0.68 -7.71
C THR A 316 -16.02 2.02 -7.20
N SER A 317 -15.09 2.95 -6.97
CA SER A 317 -15.40 4.31 -6.49
C SER A 317 -14.66 5.37 -7.31
N ASN A 318 -15.35 6.49 -7.58
CA ASN A 318 -14.82 7.65 -8.29
C ASN A 318 -14.22 7.32 -9.68
N ALA A 319 -14.74 6.28 -10.34
CA ALA A 319 -14.24 5.79 -11.63
C ALA A 319 -15.28 5.96 -12.74
N ARG A 320 -14.80 5.95 -14.00
CA ARG A 320 -15.66 5.70 -15.16
C ARG A 320 -15.76 4.19 -15.37
N PHE A 321 -16.96 3.65 -15.36
CA PHE A 321 -17.17 2.21 -15.35
C PHE A 321 -17.90 1.74 -16.62
N GLY A 322 -17.44 0.63 -17.20
CA GLY A 322 -18.10 -0.03 -18.31
C GLY A 322 -17.97 -1.54 -18.17
N ILE A 323 -19.09 -2.25 -18.28
CA ILE A 323 -19.11 -3.72 -18.33
C ILE A 323 -20.00 -4.21 -19.46
N VAL A 324 -19.44 -5.03 -20.34
CA VAL A 324 -20.07 -5.48 -21.57
C VAL A 324 -19.90 -6.98 -21.78
N ASN A 325 -20.96 -7.66 -22.24
CA ASN A 325 -20.93 -9.08 -22.63
C ASN A 325 -20.38 -10.02 -21.55
N SER A 326 -20.62 -9.72 -20.28
CA SER A 326 -19.96 -10.42 -19.16
C SER A 326 -20.96 -11.18 -18.28
N LEU A 327 -20.46 -12.20 -17.58
CA LEU A 327 -21.22 -13.00 -16.62
C LEU A 327 -20.78 -12.66 -15.19
N ILE A 328 -21.74 -12.25 -14.35
CA ILE A 328 -21.54 -11.95 -12.93
C ILE A 328 -22.48 -12.86 -12.13
N ALA A 329 -21.96 -13.96 -11.57
CA ALA A 329 -22.82 -14.98 -10.98
C ALA A 329 -22.34 -15.58 -9.64
N GLY A 330 -23.28 -15.82 -8.73
CA GLY A 330 -23.01 -16.51 -7.46
C GLY A 330 -22.18 -15.71 -6.46
N ASN A 331 -22.03 -14.39 -6.67
CA ASN A 331 -21.20 -13.56 -5.82
C ASN A 331 -21.95 -13.12 -4.55
N LYS A 332 -21.23 -13.01 -3.44
CA LYS A 332 -21.81 -12.90 -2.09
C LYS A 332 -21.24 -11.73 -1.31
N ILE A 333 -22.08 -11.21 -0.41
CA ILE A 333 -21.65 -10.35 0.69
C ILE A 333 -21.95 -11.04 2.01
N ASN A 334 -20.98 -11.08 2.93
CA ASN A 334 -21.15 -11.78 4.21
C ASN A 334 -21.85 -10.94 5.29
N ARG A 335 -21.94 -9.61 5.12
CA ARG A 335 -22.69 -8.69 6.00
C ARG A 335 -23.80 -7.96 5.25
N PRO A 336 -24.84 -8.65 4.76
CA PRO A 336 -25.91 -8.01 3.97
C PRO A 336 -26.72 -6.97 4.77
N ASP A 337 -26.64 -6.96 6.10
CA ASP A 337 -27.30 -5.94 6.94
C ASP A 337 -26.61 -4.56 6.86
N TYR A 338 -25.32 -4.53 6.54
CA TYR A 338 -24.48 -3.31 6.49
C TYR A 338 -23.93 -3.05 5.08
N GLY A 339 -23.87 -4.09 4.27
CA GLY A 339 -23.24 -4.13 2.96
C GLY A 339 -24.23 -4.15 1.81
N ASN A 340 -23.77 -3.82 0.60
CA ASN A 340 -24.58 -3.87 -0.63
C ASN A 340 -23.78 -4.40 -1.82
N GLY A 341 -24.50 -4.67 -2.92
CA GLY A 341 -23.88 -5.04 -4.20
C GLY A 341 -23.21 -6.40 -4.14
N GLY A 342 -23.97 -7.49 -3.98
CA GLY A 342 -23.42 -8.84 -4.07
C GLY A 342 -22.77 -9.11 -5.42
N GLY A 343 -23.29 -8.53 -6.51
CA GLY A 343 -22.56 -8.43 -7.76
C GLY A 343 -21.62 -7.23 -7.74
N ILE A 344 -22.14 -6.05 -8.03
CA ILE A 344 -21.37 -4.82 -8.23
C ILE A 344 -21.80 -3.73 -7.25
N TYR A 345 -20.83 -3.04 -6.67
CA TYR A 345 -21.02 -1.82 -5.89
C TYR A 345 -20.34 -0.65 -6.63
N LEU A 346 -21.11 0.37 -6.98
CA LEU A 346 -20.65 1.61 -7.59
C LEU A 346 -20.82 2.78 -6.63
N ASP A 347 -19.79 3.61 -6.56
CA ASP A 347 -19.73 4.79 -5.72
C ASP A 347 -19.18 6.00 -6.49
N TYR A 348 -19.85 7.15 -6.41
CA TYR A 348 -19.41 8.41 -7.04
C TYR A 348 -18.93 8.27 -8.50
N SER A 349 -19.58 7.39 -9.27
CA SER A 349 -19.16 7.05 -10.62
C SER A 349 -19.76 8.03 -11.62
N GLN A 350 -18.88 8.70 -12.39
CA GLN A 350 -19.28 9.82 -13.25
C GLN A 350 -20.22 9.39 -14.39
N LYS A 351 -19.94 8.22 -14.98
CA LYS A 351 -20.78 7.55 -15.98
C LYS A 351 -20.47 6.05 -15.94
N SER A 352 -21.51 5.26 -15.75
CA SER A 352 -21.44 3.81 -15.68
C SER A 352 -22.26 3.17 -16.79
N ILE A 353 -21.70 2.20 -17.52
CA ILE A 353 -22.38 1.52 -18.63
C ILE A 353 -22.43 0.02 -18.35
N PHE A 354 -23.62 -0.55 -18.44
CA PHE A 354 -23.88 -1.98 -18.31
C PHE A 354 -24.61 -2.46 -19.57
N GLU A 355 -23.93 -3.22 -20.42
CA GLU A 355 -24.51 -3.67 -21.69
C GLU A 355 -24.38 -5.18 -21.93
N ASN A 356 -25.49 -5.85 -22.28
CA ASN A 356 -25.47 -7.25 -22.70
C ASN A 356 -24.87 -8.22 -21.65
N ASN A 357 -25.00 -7.94 -20.36
CA ASN A 357 -24.47 -8.79 -19.30
C ASN A 357 -25.52 -9.74 -18.74
N LYS A 358 -25.03 -10.76 -18.04
CA LYS A 358 -25.88 -11.69 -17.27
C LYS A 358 -25.50 -11.65 -15.79
N PHE A 359 -26.47 -11.32 -14.94
CA PHE A 359 -26.34 -11.29 -13.48
C PHE A 359 -27.16 -12.41 -12.86
N MET A 360 -26.53 -13.35 -12.15
CA MET A 360 -27.24 -14.50 -11.60
C MET A 360 -26.90 -14.80 -10.14
N ASN A 361 -27.89 -15.13 -9.31
CA ASN A 361 -27.68 -15.68 -7.97
C ASN A 361 -26.77 -14.82 -7.07
N ASN A 362 -26.74 -13.49 -7.26
CA ASN A 362 -25.94 -12.60 -6.44
C ASN A 362 -26.70 -12.22 -5.16
N THR A 363 -25.98 -12.13 -4.04
CA THR A 363 -26.58 -11.82 -2.72
C THR A 363 -27.03 -10.36 -2.66
N LYS A 364 -28.19 -10.10 -2.05
CA LYS A 364 -28.78 -8.75 -1.86
C LYS A 364 -29.09 -8.00 -3.16
N ASN A 365 -28.11 -7.43 -3.84
CA ASN A 365 -28.30 -6.70 -5.10
C ASN A 365 -27.32 -7.21 -6.16
N ALA A 366 -27.78 -7.39 -7.40
CA ALA A 366 -26.87 -7.60 -8.53
C ALA A 366 -26.05 -6.35 -8.79
N ILE A 367 -26.70 -5.17 -8.79
CA ILE A 367 -26.04 -3.87 -8.93
C ILE A 367 -26.52 -2.95 -7.81
N TYR A 368 -25.58 -2.41 -7.04
CA TYR A 368 -25.80 -1.32 -6.09
C TYR A 368 -25.09 -0.06 -6.58
N ILE A 369 -25.78 1.07 -6.53
CA ILE A 369 -25.32 2.35 -7.07
C ILE A 369 -25.51 3.44 -6.01
N TYR A 370 -24.46 4.22 -5.76
CA TYR A 370 -24.50 5.38 -4.88
C TYR A 370 -23.96 6.62 -5.61
N ASP A 371 -24.75 7.70 -5.61
CA ASP A 371 -24.41 9.03 -6.16
C ASP A 371 -23.71 8.98 -7.53
N SER A 372 -24.37 8.32 -8.49
CA SER A 372 -23.77 8.01 -9.80
C SER A 372 -24.76 8.12 -10.95
N ASN A 373 -24.24 8.37 -12.15
CA ASN A 373 -24.98 8.30 -13.42
C ASN A 373 -24.77 6.93 -14.07
N PHE A 374 -25.82 6.34 -14.65
CA PHE A 374 -25.72 4.98 -15.19
C PHE A 374 -26.67 4.65 -16.35
N GLU A 375 -26.21 3.78 -17.24
CA GLU A 375 -26.98 3.23 -18.35
C GLU A 375 -26.99 1.70 -18.24
N VAL A 376 -28.18 1.09 -18.17
CA VAL A 376 -28.36 -0.38 -18.10
C VAL A 376 -29.19 -0.84 -19.29
N VAL A 377 -28.54 -1.56 -20.21
CA VAL A 377 -29.07 -1.88 -21.53
C VAL A 377 -28.90 -3.37 -21.86
N SER A 378 -30.00 -4.03 -22.22
CA SER A 378 -29.97 -5.42 -22.73
C SER A 378 -29.36 -6.45 -21.75
N ASN A 379 -29.50 -6.25 -20.45
CA ASN A 379 -29.00 -7.15 -19.42
C ASN A 379 -30.06 -8.18 -18.99
N ILE A 380 -29.57 -9.30 -18.46
CA ILE A 380 -30.39 -10.41 -17.92
C ILE A 380 -30.14 -10.51 -16.41
N PHE A 381 -31.20 -10.55 -15.60
CA PHE A 381 -31.15 -10.68 -14.15
C PHE A 381 -31.93 -11.93 -13.71
N GLU A 382 -31.25 -12.94 -13.18
CA GLU A 382 -31.87 -14.19 -12.75
C GLU A 382 -31.56 -14.51 -11.29
N ASN A 383 -32.58 -14.68 -10.45
CA ASN A 383 -32.46 -15.15 -9.06
C ASN A 383 -31.50 -14.33 -8.17
N ASN A 384 -31.38 -13.02 -8.42
CA ASN A 384 -30.70 -12.10 -7.51
C ASN A 384 -31.65 -11.69 -6.37
N GLY A 385 -31.12 -11.19 -5.25
CA GLY A 385 -31.98 -10.63 -4.20
C GLY A 385 -32.82 -9.44 -4.71
N GLU A 386 -32.18 -8.56 -5.47
CA GLU A 386 -32.71 -7.41 -6.17
C GLU A 386 -31.85 -7.18 -7.42
N ALA A 387 -32.46 -6.76 -8.53
CA ALA A 387 -31.69 -6.47 -9.75
C ALA A 387 -30.84 -5.21 -9.56
N ILE A 388 -31.48 -4.07 -9.28
CA ILE A 388 -30.80 -2.77 -9.18
C ILE A 388 -31.29 -2.02 -7.96
N HIS A 389 -30.36 -1.58 -7.12
CA HIS A 389 -30.63 -0.66 -6.02
C HIS A 389 -29.78 0.59 -6.18
N ALA A 390 -30.42 1.77 -6.24
CA ALA A 390 -29.71 3.03 -6.41
C ALA A 390 -30.11 4.04 -5.33
N VAL A 391 -29.09 4.70 -4.78
CA VAL A 391 -29.21 5.77 -3.80
C VAL A 391 -28.62 7.04 -4.39
N PHE A 392 -29.36 8.15 -4.32
CA PHE A 392 -29.00 9.42 -4.97
C PHE A 392 -28.65 9.22 -6.46
N ALA A 393 -29.51 8.49 -7.18
CA ALA A 393 -29.32 8.28 -8.60
C ALA A 393 -29.29 9.63 -9.35
N GLY A 394 -28.24 9.84 -10.16
CA GLY A 394 -28.13 10.98 -11.06
C GLY A 394 -28.94 10.75 -12.35
N ASP A 395 -28.35 11.10 -13.50
CA ASP A 395 -28.94 10.79 -14.80
C ASP A 395 -28.84 9.29 -15.08
N TYR A 396 -29.97 8.67 -15.46
CA TYR A 396 -29.99 7.25 -15.78
C TYR A 396 -30.88 6.87 -16.96
N GLU A 397 -30.51 5.77 -17.65
CA GLU A 397 -31.30 5.11 -18.69
C GLU A 397 -31.34 3.60 -18.43
N ILE A 398 -32.53 3.01 -18.53
CA ILE A 398 -32.73 1.56 -18.43
C ILE A 398 -33.62 1.11 -19.58
N LYS A 399 -33.13 0.20 -20.42
CA LYS A 399 -33.84 -0.25 -21.62
C LYS A 399 -33.51 -1.68 -22.03
N ASP A 400 -34.48 -2.32 -22.68
CA ASP A 400 -34.33 -3.60 -23.39
C ASP A 400 -33.80 -4.78 -22.57
N ASN A 401 -33.91 -4.72 -21.24
CA ASN A 401 -33.56 -5.81 -20.33
C ASN A 401 -34.67 -6.89 -20.26
N ASP A 402 -34.41 -8.02 -19.60
CA ASP A 402 -35.29 -9.20 -19.56
C ASP A 402 -36.64 -9.06 -18.82
N GLY A 403 -36.88 -7.91 -18.17
CA GLY A 403 -38.14 -7.60 -17.49
C GLY A 403 -38.21 -8.02 -16.03
N GLU A 404 -37.14 -8.62 -15.46
CA GLU A 404 -36.98 -8.83 -14.01
C GLU A 404 -36.22 -7.66 -13.32
N ASP A 405 -36.15 -6.51 -13.98
CA ASP A 405 -35.50 -5.25 -13.55
C ASP A 405 -36.22 -4.56 -12.39
N THR A 406 -36.36 -5.22 -11.25
CA THR A 406 -36.77 -4.53 -10.02
C THR A 406 -35.72 -3.48 -9.66
N ILE A 407 -36.10 -2.21 -9.81
CA ILE A 407 -35.27 -1.05 -9.47
C ILE A 407 -35.87 -0.39 -8.23
N ASN A 408 -35.05 -0.25 -7.19
CA ASN A 408 -35.38 0.58 -6.04
C ASN A 408 -34.53 1.84 -6.04
N LEU A 409 -35.21 2.99 -6.08
CA LEU A 409 -34.59 4.29 -5.98
C LEU A 409 -34.88 4.86 -4.59
N ASN A 410 -33.82 5.07 -3.80
CA ASN A 410 -33.93 5.67 -2.48
C ASN A 410 -33.14 6.99 -2.42
N ASN A 411 -33.84 8.10 -2.15
CA ASN A 411 -33.21 9.42 -2.01
C ASN A 411 -33.11 9.87 -0.56
N THR A 412 -33.19 8.94 0.39
CA THR A 412 -32.97 9.20 1.81
C THR A 412 -31.76 8.42 2.28
N ASP A 413 -30.70 9.14 2.62
CA ASP A 413 -29.57 8.64 3.40
C ASP A 413 -29.32 9.60 4.56
N TYR A 414 -29.26 9.07 5.77
CA TYR A 414 -28.95 9.86 6.97
C TYR A 414 -27.45 9.76 7.20
N ILE A 415 -26.69 10.55 6.43
CA ILE A 415 -25.23 10.46 6.37
C ILE A 415 -24.61 10.57 7.77
N THR A 416 -25.10 11.46 8.64
CA THR A 416 -24.40 11.77 9.91
C THR A 416 -25.29 11.68 11.16
N LEU A 417 -25.57 10.44 11.55
CA LEU A 417 -26.01 10.11 12.91
C LEU A 417 -25.01 9.10 13.50
N VAL A 418 -24.22 9.52 14.48
CA VAL A 418 -23.52 8.60 15.38
C VAL A 418 -24.45 8.38 16.56
N ASP A 419 -24.99 7.17 16.72
CA ASP A 419 -25.92 6.77 17.79
C ASP A 419 -25.35 5.59 18.60
N GLU A 420 -24.05 5.68 18.88
CA GLU A 420 -23.28 4.67 19.60
C GLU A 420 -22.86 5.22 20.96
N THR A 421 -22.72 4.33 21.95
CA THR A 421 -22.21 4.74 23.26
C THR A 421 -20.68 4.74 23.20
N GLY A 422 -20.07 5.91 23.36
CA GLY A 422 -18.63 6.03 23.42
C GLY A 422 -18.04 5.41 24.70
N ALA A 423 -16.75 5.09 24.65
CA ALA A 423 -16.00 4.62 25.80
C ALA A 423 -16.00 5.70 26.91
N LYS A 424 -16.24 5.27 28.15
CA LYS A 424 -16.10 6.16 29.31
C LYS A 424 -14.62 6.41 29.60
N ILE A 425 -14.26 7.69 29.72
CA ILE A 425 -12.91 8.08 30.12
C ILE A 425 -12.89 8.41 31.62
N GLU A 426 -11.93 7.83 32.33
CA GLU A 426 -11.63 8.17 33.72
C GLU A 426 -10.38 9.05 33.79
N LEU A 427 -10.54 10.25 34.34
CA LEU A 427 -9.44 11.21 34.47
C LEU A 427 -8.60 10.88 35.71
N ASN A 428 -7.27 10.96 35.57
CA ASN A 428 -6.32 10.70 36.67
C ASN A 428 -6.15 11.90 37.63
N GLY A 429 -6.87 13.01 37.41
CA GLY A 429 -6.83 14.22 38.23
C GLY A 429 -5.57 15.09 38.07
N SER A 430 -4.74 14.84 37.05
CA SER A 430 -3.48 15.56 36.82
C SER A 430 -3.70 16.94 36.20
N ASN A 431 -3.81 17.97 37.04
CA ASN A 431 -3.82 19.36 36.59
C ASN A 431 -2.43 19.99 36.75
N ILE A 432 -1.76 20.27 35.63
CA ILE A 432 -0.51 21.05 35.63
C ILE A 432 -0.87 22.51 35.43
N THR A 433 -0.71 23.31 36.48
CA THR A 433 -0.79 24.78 36.38
C THR A 433 0.59 25.35 36.09
N ILE A 434 0.78 25.91 34.91
CA ILE A 434 2.07 26.52 34.51
C ILE A 434 2.02 28.01 34.80
N LYS A 435 2.86 28.46 35.73
CA LYS A 435 3.07 29.89 35.98
C LYS A 435 4.09 30.48 35.00
N ASP A 436 5.21 29.78 34.80
CA ASP A 436 6.32 30.17 33.93
C ASP A 436 6.71 28.97 33.03
N LEU A 437 7.03 29.24 31.76
CA LEU A 437 7.44 28.19 30.81
C LEU A 437 8.85 27.70 31.13
N PRO A 438 9.10 26.37 31.19
CA PRO A 438 10.45 25.85 31.39
C PRO A 438 11.32 26.06 30.15
N VAL A 439 12.64 26.14 30.36
CA VAL A 439 13.66 26.26 29.30
C VAL A 439 13.67 25.01 28.41
N LYS A 440 13.35 23.85 28.98
CA LYS A 440 13.24 22.58 28.29
C LYS A 440 12.01 21.83 28.79
N PHE A 441 11.28 21.22 27.87
CA PHE A 441 10.17 20.33 28.17
C PHE A 441 10.16 19.18 27.15
N ASP A 442 10.00 17.96 27.63
CA ASP A 442 9.89 16.77 26.79
C ASP A 442 8.77 15.89 27.35
N ALA A 443 7.70 15.69 26.58
CA ALA A 443 6.55 14.89 27.00
C ALA A 443 6.93 13.43 27.32
N ARG A 444 8.08 12.94 26.81
CA ARG A 444 8.61 11.60 27.12
C ARG A 444 9.03 11.47 28.58
N ASP A 445 9.59 12.53 29.17
CA ASP A 445 10.00 12.55 30.59
C ASP A 445 8.80 12.35 31.55
N TYR A 446 7.59 12.62 31.06
CA TYR A 446 6.33 12.47 31.79
C TYR A 446 5.53 11.23 31.38
N ASN A 447 6.08 10.38 30.50
CA ASN A 447 5.39 9.23 29.90
C ASN A 447 4.06 9.61 29.23
N TRP A 448 4.02 10.73 28.52
CA TRP A 448 2.80 11.15 27.80
C TRP A 448 2.79 10.69 26.35
N THR A 449 3.90 10.24 25.77
CA THR A 449 3.94 9.77 24.39
C THR A 449 3.61 8.28 24.28
N SER A 450 2.97 7.88 23.20
CA SER A 450 2.86 6.49 22.73
C SER A 450 4.07 6.10 21.86
N SER A 451 4.17 4.81 21.51
CA SER A 451 5.20 4.27 20.59
C SER A 451 5.22 4.96 19.21
N VAL A 452 6.39 5.00 18.56
CA VAL A 452 6.53 5.54 17.19
C VAL A 452 6.13 4.48 16.16
N LYS A 453 5.18 4.83 15.28
CA LYS A 453 4.68 3.96 14.20
C LYS A 453 5.33 4.29 12.84
N ASN A 454 5.02 3.52 11.80
CA ASN A 454 5.57 3.70 10.46
C ASN A 454 4.46 3.77 9.39
N GLN A 455 4.41 4.89 8.66
CA GLN A 455 3.41 5.16 7.62
C GLN A 455 3.72 4.47 6.26
N GLY A 456 4.92 3.93 6.08
CA GLY A 456 5.36 3.36 4.80
C GLY A 456 5.34 4.39 3.66
N ASP A 457 4.99 3.93 2.45
CA ASP A 457 5.04 4.73 1.22
C ASP A 457 3.74 5.54 0.96
N MET A 458 2.73 5.41 1.82
CA MET A 458 1.44 6.11 1.71
C MET A 458 1.54 7.55 2.27
N GLY A 459 0.86 8.49 1.61
CA GLY A 459 0.76 9.89 2.04
C GLY A 459 -0.14 10.10 3.28
N SER A 460 0.08 9.37 4.37
CA SER A 460 -0.81 9.34 5.54
C SER A 460 -0.24 10.05 6.78
N CYS A 461 0.91 10.72 6.70
CA CYS A 461 1.55 11.42 7.84
C CYS A 461 0.60 12.28 8.69
N TRP A 462 -0.43 12.88 8.08
CA TRP A 462 -1.42 13.71 8.75
C TRP A 462 -2.28 12.92 9.75
N THR A 463 -2.57 11.64 9.51
CA THR A 463 -3.27 10.78 10.46
C THR A 463 -2.35 10.41 11.62
N PHE A 464 -1.11 10.00 11.34
CA PHE A 464 -0.12 9.68 12.39
C PHE A 464 0.20 10.88 13.29
N GLY A 465 0.37 12.07 12.73
CA GLY A 465 0.57 13.29 13.52
C GLY A 465 -0.65 13.62 14.40
N THR A 466 -1.86 13.41 13.87
CA THR A 466 -3.12 13.65 14.60
C THR A 466 -3.35 12.61 15.69
N CYS A 467 -3.23 11.31 15.38
CA CYS A 467 -3.31 10.22 16.36
C CYS A 467 -2.25 10.39 17.44
N GLY A 468 -0.99 10.70 17.10
CA GLY A 468 0.06 10.93 18.09
C GLY A 468 -0.26 12.09 19.04
N ALA A 469 -0.88 13.17 18.55
CA ALA A 469 -1.32 14.27 19.41
C ALA A 469 -2.50 13.86 20.32
N LEU A 470 -3.45 13.08 19.80
CA LEU A 470 -4.60 12.59 20.55
C LEU A 470 -4.22 11.55 21.61
N GLU A 471 -3.39 10.57 21.25
CA GLU A 471 -2.84 9.55 22.15
C GLU A 471 -2.09 10.22 23.30
N ALA A 472 -1.32 11.28 23.03
CA ALA A 472 -0.63 12.02 24.07
C ALA A 472 -1.58 12.79 25.01
N ALA A 473 -2.63 13.41 24.47
CA ALA A 473 -3.64 14.09 25.26
C ALA A 473 -4.38 13.12 26.19
N LEU A 474 -4.75 11.95 25.69
CA LEU A 474 -5.42 10.91 26.47
C LEU A 474 -4.47 10.28 27.50
N LYS A 475 -3.24 9.95 27.13
CA LYS A 475 -2.26 9.37 28.05
C LYS A 475 -1.92 10.33 29.19
N LYS A 476 -1.81 11.63 28.89
CA LYS A 476 -1.69 12.67 29.93
C LYS A 476 -2.90 12.68 30.87
N ALA A 477 -4.12 12.70 30.33
CA ALA A 477 -5.35 12.88 31.11
C ALA A 477 -5.78 11.63 31.90
N THR A 478 -5.43 10.44 31.42
CA THR A 478 -5.91 9.16 31.96
C THR A 478 -4.79 8.31 32.56
N GLY A 479 -3.55 8.49 32.11
CA GLY A 479 -2.43 7.59 32.40
C GLY A 479 -2.42 6.29 31.58
N ILE A 480 -3.39 6.11 30.67
CA ILE A 480 -3.56 4.93 29.83
C ILE A 480 -2.94 5.20 28.45
N GLU A 481 -2.18 4.23 27.93
CA GLU A 481 -1.69 4.28 26.57
C GLU A 481 -2.74 3.75 25.59
N TYR A 482 -2.94 4.49 24.50
CA TYR A 482 -3.85 4.14 23.41
C TYR A 482 -3.04 4.01 22.12
N ASP A 483 -3.47 3.10 21.25
CA ASP A 483 -2.94 2.90 19.91
C ASP A 483 -4.11 2.96 18.93
N PHE A 484 -4.32 4.12 18.29
CA PHE A 484 -5.46 4.33 17.39
C PHE A 484 -5.16 3.92 15.96
N SER A 485 -6.21 3.54 15.22
CA SER A 485 -6.11 3.23 13.80
C SER A 485 -5.94 4.49 12.95
N GLU A 486 -4.71 4.73 12.47
CA GLU A 486 -4.46 5.68 11.38
C GLU A 486 -5.15 5.28 10.07
N ASN A 487 -5.35 3.98 9.85
CA ASN A 487 -5.98 3.44 8.65
C ASN A 487 -7.42 3.91 8.51
N ASN A 488 -8.19 3.80 9.60
CA ASN A 488 -9.59 4.17 9.59
C ASN A 488 -9.76 5.68 9.38
N MET A 489 -8.94 6.49 10.06
CA MET A 489 -8.91 7.94 9.86
C MET A 489 -8.55 8.30 8.41
N GLN A 490 -7.51 7.67 7.86
CA GLN A 490 -7.08 7.90 6.48
C GLN A 490 -8.25 7.61 5.53
N ASN A 491 -8.72 6.38 5.53
CA ASN A 491 -9.68 5.90 4.54
C ASN A 491 -11.04 6.58 4.68
N SER A 492 -11.47 6.91 5.90
CA SER A 492 -12.75 7.61 6.12
C SER A 492 -12.76 9.03 5.57
N MET A 493 -11.59 9.68 5.48
CA MET A 493 -11.47 11.06 5.02
C MET A 493 -11.00 11.18 3.56
N LEU A 494 -10.56 10.09 2.93
CA LEU A 494 -10.31 10.04 1.49
C LEU A 494 -11.65 10.04 0.73
N GLN A 495 -11.64 10.58 -0.49
CA GLN A 495 -12.84 10.73 -1.32
C GLN A 495 -13.58 9.43 -1.69
N TYR A 496 -13.00 8.27 -1.39
CA TYR A 496 -13.59 6.94 -1.61
C TYR A 496 -14.52 6.52 -0.46
N SER A 497 -14.58 7.32 0.59
CA SER A 497 -15.56 7.24 1.67
C SER A 497 -16.68 8.25 1.42
N LYS A 498 -17.91 7.90 1.82
CA LYS A 498 -19.07 8.81 1.81
C LYS A 498 -18.89 10.06 2.70
N TYR A 499 -17.91 10.03 3.60
CA TYR A 499 -17.54 11.13 4.49
C TYR A 499 -16.28 11.88 4.03
N GLY A 500 -15.69 11.41 2.93
CA GLY A 500 -14.40 11.85 2.45
C GLY A 500 -14.39 13.26 1.90
N VAL A 501 -13.21 13.87 1.90
CA VAL A 501 -12.99 15.14 1.22
C VAL A 501 -12.75 14.88 -0.25
N LYS A 502 -13.60 15.46 -1.10
CA LYS A 502 -13.47 15.39 -2.57
C LYS A 502 -12.07 15.84 -3.02
N GLY A 503 -11.44 15.06 -3.89
CA GLY A 503 -10.09 15.30 -4.40
C GLY A 503 -8.95 14.79 -3.51
N SER A 504 -9.24 14.30 -2.30
CA SER A 504 -8.25 13.66 -1.43
C SER A 504 -8.15 12.17 -1.78
N THR A 505 -7.12 11.79 -2.55
CA THR A 505 -6.82 10.40 -2.94
C THR A 505 -5.73 9.76 -2.09
N GLU A 506 -4.77 10.58 -1.64
CA GLU A 506 -3.73 10.38 -0.64
C GLU A 506 -3.33 11.76 -0.13
N GLY A 507 -2.48 11.82 0.90
CA GLY A 507 -2.19 13.09 1.55
C GLY A 507 -3.40 13.56 2.35
N GLY A 508 -3.15 14.53 3.21
CA GLY A 508 -4.24 15.15 3.94
C GLY A 508 -3.76 16.26 4.83
N SER A 509 -4.72 16.88 5.49
CA SER A 509 -4.52 18.03 6.34
C SER A 509 -4.94 17.71 7.77
N ARG A 510 -4.50 18.53 8.71
CA ARG A 510 -4.81 18.34 10.14
C ARG A 510 -6.28 18.64 10.42
N GLU A 511 -6.89 19.44 9.56
CA GLU A 511 -8.33 19.72 9.53
C GLU A 511 -9.12 18.45 9.27
N GLN A 512 -8.71 17.61 8.31
CA GLN A 512 -9.35 16.31 8.09
C GLN A 512 -9.26 15.43 9.35
N GLY A 513 -8.09 15.42 10.01
CA GLY A 513 -7.91 14.67 11.26
C GLY A 513 -8.79 15.20 12.39
N LEU A 514 -8.90 16.53 12.52
CA LEU A 514 -9.79 17.16 13.48
C LEU A 514 -11.25 16.81 13.20
N VAL A 515 -11.71 16.96 11.95
CA VAL A 515 -13.07 16.67 11.50
C VAL A 515 -13.46 15.25 11.85
N TYR A 516 -12.61 14.28 11.52
CA TYR A 516 -12.83 12.88 11.88
C TYR A 516 -13.03 12.67 13.39
N ILE A 517 -12.18 13.30 14.19
CA ILE A 517 -12.19 13.18 15.65
C ILE A 517 -13.45 13.81 16.27
N ILE A 518 -13.77 15.06 15.93
CA ILE A 518 -14.92 15.77 16.52
C ILE A 518 -16.26 15.29 15.96
N SER A 519 -16.25 14.66 14.77
CA SER A 519 -17.42 14.00 14.18
C SER A 519 -17.72 12.64 14.81
N TRP A 520 -16.86 12.13 15.70
CA TRP A 520 -16.94 10.81 16.34
C TRP A 520 -16.96 9.66 15.33
N MET A 521 -16.18 9.76 14.25
CA MET A 521 -16.23 8.81 13.13
C MET A 521 -15.48 7.49 13.36
N GLY A 522 -14.60 7.42 14.37
CA GLY A 522 -13.87 6.18 14.63
C GLY A 522 -12.54 6.36 15.37
N VAL A 523 -12.51 7.06 16.50
CA VAL A 523 -11.32 7.01 17.38
C VAL A 523 -11.29 5.61 18.03
N LEU A 524 -10.80 4.64 17.26
CA LEU A 524 -10.84 3.20 17.55
C LEU A 524 -9.44 2.59 17.56
N PRO A 525 -9.24 1.46 18.27
CA PRO A 525 -7.93 0.80 18.37
C PRO A 525 -7.41 0.30 17.01
N THR A 526 -6.10 0.32 16.82
CA THR A 526 -5.44 -0.15 15.58
C THR A 526 -5.82 -1.59 15.20
N GLU A 527 -6.12 -2.45 16.17
CA GLU A 527 -6.50 -3.84 15.95
C GLU A 527 -7.86 -3.99 15.27
N ALA A 528 -8.73 -2.99 15.39
CA ALA A 528 -10.03 -3.00 14.72
C ALA A 528 -9.93 -2.62 13.23
N ASP A 529 -8.88 -1.88 12.83
CA ASP A 529 -8.56 -1.60 11.44
C ASP A 529 -7.06 -1.33 11.26
N ALA A 530 -6.28 -2.39 11.06
CA ALA A 530 -4.82 -2.31 11.02
C ALA A 530 -4.30 -1.52 9.82
N TYR A 531 -3.10 -0.94 9.92
CA TYR A 531 -2.57 -0.07 8.87
C TYR A 531 -2.25 -0.78 7.54
N ASP A 532 -2.90 -0.33 6.47
CA ASP A 532 -2.76 -0.83 5.10
C ASP A 532 -2.03 0.21 4.22
N GLU A 533 -0.80 -0.09 3.80
CA GLU A 533 0.02 0.81 2.97
C GLU A 533 -0.48 0.90 1.51
N LEU A 534 -1.46 0.09 1.09
CA LEU A 534 -1.95 0.00 -0.28
C LEU A 534 -3.46 0.32 -0.39
N GLY A 535 -4.26 -0.23 0.51
CA GLY A 535 -5.71 -0.02 0.56
C GLY A 535 -6.10 1.41 0.94
N LYS A 536 -7.26 1.86 0.45
CA LYS A 536 -7.77 3.23 0.66
C LYS A 536 -9.24 3.27 1.09
N ILE A 537 -9.77 2.13 1.51
CA ILE A 537 -11.16 1.95 1.91
C ILE A 537 -11.15 1.20 3.24
N SER A 538 -11.97 1.68 4.15
CA SER A 538 -12.29 1.02 5.41
C SER A 538 -13.81 0.94 5.56
N PRO A 539 -14.30 -0.10 6.23
CA PRO A 539 -15.70 -0.14 6.64
C PRO A 539 -15.98 0.88 7.74
N LEU A 540 -17.27 1.12 7.97
CA LEU A 540 -17.73 1.77 9.19
C LEU A 540 -17.69 0.75 10.32
N ILE A 541 -16.92 1.06 11.36
CA ILE A 541 -16.62 0.13 12.44
C ILE A 541 -17.16 0.70 13.74
N ASP A 542 -18.11 -0.03 14.33
CA ASP A 542 -18.50 0.15 15.72
C ASP A 542 -17.80 -0.92 16.57
N THR A 543 -16.91 -0.48 17.45
CA THR A 543 -16.23 -1.35 18.41
C THR A 543 -16.88 -1.32 19.79
N GLY A 544 -17.78 -0.37 20.06
CA GLY A 544 -18.19 0.03 21.42
C GLY A 544 -17.06 0.62 22.27
N LEU A 545 -15.86 0.81 21.70
CA LEU A 545 -14.67 1.38 22.35
C LEU A 545 -14.31 2.76 21.81
N ASN A 546 -15.12 3.30 20.89
CA ASN A 546 -14.91 4.59 20.24
C ASN A 546 -14.87 5.72 21.29
N ILE A 547 -13.82 6.55 21.27
CA ILE A 547 -13.72 7.69 22.19
C ILE A 547 -14.31 8.95 21.55
N HIS A 548 -15.27 9.56 22.23
CA HIS A 548 -15.94 10.79 21.79
C HIS A 548 -15.22 12.03 22.30
N ILE A 549 -14.35 12.59 21.46
CA ILE A 549 -13.60 13.82 21.75
C ILE A 549 -14.50 15.04 21.57
N GLN A 550 -14.44 15.98 22.52
CA GLN A 550 -15.38 17.11 22.59
C GLN A 550 -14.68 18.46 22.40
N ASP A 551 -13.39 18.58 22.75
CA ASP A 551 -12.67 19.85 22.75
C ASP A 551 -11.34 19.77 21.98
N ALA A 552 -11.12 20.75 21.12
CA ALA A 552 -9.86 20.96 20.40
C ALA A 552 -9.36 22.40 20.58
N LEU A 553 -8.04 22.55 20.73
CA LEU A 553 -7.34 23.82 20.88
C LEU A 553 -6.62 24.18 19.59
N PHE A 554 -6.93 25.36 19.04
CA PHE A 554 -6.23 25.93 17.89
C PHE A 554 -5.10 26.86 18.34
N VAL A 555 -3.89 26.61 17.87
CA VAL A 555 -2.71 27.44 18.15
C VAL A 555 -2.34 28.22 16.88
N PRO A 556 -2.42 29.57 16.88
CA PRO A 556 -2.10 30.39 15.72
C PRO A 556 -0.69 30.19 15.18
N SER A 557 -0.47 30.60 13.92
CA SER A 557 0.84 30.55 13.27
C SER A 557 1.90 31.37 14.02
N ARG A 558 3.17 30.96 13.92
CA ARG A 558 4.30 31.66 14.54
C ARG A 558 4.67 32.85 13.66
N LYS A 559 4.85 34.03 14.25
CA LYS A 559 5.28 35.21 13.50
C LYS A 559 6.77 35.21 13.15
N ASN A 560 7.60 34.56 13.96
CA ASN A 560 9.05 34.44 13.78
C ASN A 560 9.65 33.42 14.76
N ALA A 561 10.98 33.24 14.71
CA ALA A 561 11.72 32.28 15.52
C ALA A 561 11.56 32.43 17.06
N THR A 562 11.15 33.59 17.56
CA THR A 562 10.96 33.88 18.99
C THR A 562 9.51 33.78 19.46
N ASP A 563 8.55 33.66 18.54
CA ASP A 563 7.12 33.57 18.85
C ASP A 563 6.72 32.11 19.18
N ASN A 564 7.20 31.60 20.32
CA ASN A 564 7.08 30.17 20.67
C ASN A 564 6.15 29.92 21.86
N ASP A 565 5.82 30.93 22.65
CA ASP A 565 5.18 30.76 23.96
C ASP A 565 3.79 30.13 23.88
N ALA A 566 2.96 30.54 22.90
CA ALA A 566 1.62 29.97 22.72
C ALA A 566 1.71 28.47 22.38
N LEU A 567 2.64 28.10 21.50
CA LEU A 567 2.86 26.72 21.10
C LEU A 567 3.41 25.87 22.25
N LYS A 568 4.39 26.39 23.00
CA LYS A 568 4.94 25.74 24.21
C LYS A 568 3.86 25.51 25.28
N ARG A 569 2.98 26.50 25.51
CA ARG A 569 1.85 26.35 26.45
C ARG A 569 0.89 25.26 25.97
N ALA A 570 0.53 25.27 24.70
CA ALA A 570 -0.36 24.26 24.12
C ALA A 570 0.23 22.85 24.20
N ILE A 571 1.53 22.67 23.97
CA ILE A 571 2.19 21.36 24.14
C ILE A 571 2.01 20.85 25.58
N ILE A 572 2.20 21.69 26.60
CA ILE A 572 2.00 21.22 27.99
C ILE A 572 0.51 21.03 28.30
N GLU A 573 -0.37 21.90 27.81
CA GLU A 573 -1.82 21.85 28.07
C GLU A 573 -2.49 20.63 27.42
N CYS A 574 -2.12 20.30 26.18
CA CYS A 574 -2.65 19.17 25.43
C CYS A 574 -1.79 17.90 25.56
N GLY A 575 -0.59 17.99 26.13
CA GLY A 575 0.40 16.90 26.09
C GLY A 575 1.19 16.86 24.78
N SER A 576 0.51 17.09 23.66
CA SER A 576 1.11 17.29 22.33
C SER A 576 0.16 18.08 21.43
N VAL A 577 0.70 18.64 20.34
CA VAL A 577 -0.10 19.25 19.26
C VAL A 577 0.35 18.72 17.89
N THR A 578 -0.59 18.53 16.96
CA THR A 578 -0.27 18.18 15.57
C THR A 578 0.03 19.44 14.76
N THR A 579 1.11 19.41 13.97
CA THR A 579 1.43 20.46 13.00
C THR A 579 2.16 19.86 11.79
N GLY A 580 2.71 20.68 10.89
CA GLY A 580 3.55 20.19 9.81
C GLY A 580 4.69 21.11 9.46
N TYR A 581 5.68 20.54 8.78
CA TYR A 581 6.86 21.22 8.28
C TYR A 581 7.21 20.69 6.89
N TYR A 582 8.19 21.29 6.25
CA TYR A 582 8.76 20.75 5.02
C TYR A 582 9.81 19.71 5.39
N ALA A 583 9.52 18.43 5.19
CA ALA A 583 10.44 17.32 5.35
C ALA A 583 11.33 17.14 4.12
N TYR A 584 12.64 17.14 4.36
CA TYR A 584 13.67 16.75 3.40
C TYR A 584 14.87 16.20 4.17
N ASP A 585 14.88 14.88 4.41
CA ASP A 585 15.78 14.18 5.34
C ASP A 585 17.21 13.96 4.81
N ASP A 586 17.70 14.90 4.00
CA ASP A 586 19.02 14.88 3.41
C ASP A 586 19.73 16.24 3.53
N ALA A 587 21.01 16.25 3.18
CA ALA A 587 21.81 17.46 3.12
C ALA A 587 21.19 18.45 2.11
N PRO A 588 21.18 19.77 2.42
CA PRO A 588 21.86 20.42 3.53
C PRO A 588 21.00 20.59 4.81
N TYR A 589 19.75 20.11 4.84
CA TYR A 589 18.79 20.49 5.88
C TYR A 589 18.77 19.56 7.10
N PHE A 590 19.09 18.27 6.90
CA PHE A 590 19.03 17.26 7.96
C PHE A 590 20.41 16.76 8.39
N ASN A 591 20.67 16.75 9.70
CA ASN A 591 21.84 16.09 10.28
C ASN A 591 21.46 14.71 10.80
N LYS A 592 21.90 13.65 10.10
CA LYS A 592 21.60 12.26 10.45
C LYS A 592 22.17 11.83 11.80
N ASN A 593 23.28 12.44 12.27
CA ASN A 593 23.93 12.05 13.53
C ASN A 593 23.20 12.57 14.79
N THR A 594 22.47 13.67 14.67
CA THR A 594 21.78 14.35 15.77
C THR A 594 20.26 14.41 15.55
N SER A 595 19.78 13.88 14.42
CA SER A 595 18.40 13.96 13.96
C SER A 595 17.85 15.39 14.01
N ALA A 596 18.68 16.35 13.60
CA ALA A 596 18.37 17.77 13.68
C ALA A 596 18.08 18.34 12.29
N TYR A 597 16.90 18.94 12.14
CA TYR A 597 16.39 19.52 10.91
C TYR A 597 16.32 21.05 10.97
N TYR A 598 16.82 21.70 9.93
CA TYR A 598 16.65 23.14 9.73
C TYR A 598 16.70 23.49 8.25
N GLN A 599 15.63 24.10 7.75
CA GLN A 599 15.65 24.80 6.47
C GLN A 599 15.33 26.28 6.61
N ASN A 600 15.95 27.10 5.76
CA ASN A 600 15.85 28.55 5.77
C ASN A 600 15.13 29.13 4.54
N ASN A 601 14.56 28.25 3.71
CA ASN A 601 13.80 28.63 2.52
C ASN A 601 12.29 28.49 2.81
N MET A 602 11.47 29.42 2.34
CA MET A 602 10.03 29.25 2.46
C MET A 602 9.56 28.16 1.50
N SER A 603 9.25 27.00 2.05
CA SER A 603 8.77 25.82 1.34
C SER A 603 7.38 25.45 1.87
N ARG A 604 6.50 24.98 0.99
CA ARG A 604 5.18 24.47 1.40
C ARG A 604 5.37 23.22 2.23
N THR A 605 4.70 23.12 3.38
CA THR A 605 4.64 21.90 4.20
C THR A 605 4.25 20.68 3.37
N ASN A 606 5.00 19.59 3.52
CA ASN A 606 4.73 18.29 2.88
C ASN A 606 4.66 17.12 3.89
N HIS A 607 4.89 17.38 5.18
CA HIS A 607 4.88 16.37 6.23
C HIS A 607 4.19 16.87 7.49
N ALA A 608 3.42 16.00 8.14
CA ALA A 608 2.69 16.27 9.37
C ALA A 608 3.23 15.41 10.51
N ILE A 609 3.30 16.01 11.70
CA ILE A 609 3.98 15.43 12.87
C ILE A 609 3.24 15.79 14.16
N SER A 610 3.60 15.11 15.25
CA SER A 610 3.21 15.45 16.61
C SER A 610 4.37 16.19 17.31
N LEU A 611 4.12 17.41 17.78
CA LEU A 611 5.07 18.19 18.60
C LEU A 611 4.95 17.75 20.06
N VAL A 612 6.06 17.30 20.64
CA VAL A 612 6.07 16.69 21.98
C VAL A 612 6.95 17.45 22.98
N GLY A 613 7.65 18.49 22.53
CA GLY A 613 8.52 19.25 23.42
C GLY A 613 9.36 20.31 22.75
N TRP A 614 10.29 20.84 23.52
CA TRP A 614 11.29 21.80 23.10
C TRP A 614 12.51 21.83 24.03
N ASP A 615 13.60 22.40 23.53
CA ASP A 615 14.80 22.72 24.30
C ASP A 615 15.37 24.05 23.80
N ASP A 616 15.25 25.11 24.61
CA ASP A 616 15.72 26.46 24.28
C ASP A 616 17.24 26.56 24.15
N ASN A 617 17.98 25.60 24.72
CA ASN A 617 19.43 25.54 24.67
C ASN A 617 19.94 24.49 23.67
N TYR A 618 19.08 23.94 22.81
CA TYR A 618 19.51 22.97 21.80
C TYR A 618 20.49 23.64 20.83
N SER A 619 21.74 23.17 20.82
CA SER A 619 22.82 23.90 20.17
C SER A 619 22.64 24.00 18.66
N ALA A 620 22.83 25.20 18.11
CA ALA A 620 22.85 25.47 16.69
C ALA A 620 23.91 24.63 15.93
N SER A 621 24.96 24.14 16.60
CA SER A 621 25.97 23.26 15.98
C SER A 621 25.47 21.84 15.72
N ASN A 622 24.32 21.45 16.28
CA ASN A 622 23.75 20.12 16.05
C ASN A 622 23.09 20.02 14.67
N PHE A 623 22.77 21.12 14.01
CA PHE A 623 22.13 21.12 12.69
C PHE A 623 23.18 21.04 11.56
N ALA A 624 22.80 20.42 10.42
CA ALA A 624 23.68 20.29 9.26
C ALA A 624 24.01 21.67 8.66
N MET A 625 22.99 22.52 8.57
CA MET A 625 23.12 23.96 8.34
C MET A 625 22.94 24.69 9.67
N LYS A 626 23.83 25.61 10.02
CA LYS A 626 23.76 26.32 11.30
C LYS A 626 22.63 27.36 11.30
N PRO A 627 21.62 27.28 12.20
CA PRO A 627 20.62 28.33 12.37
C PRO A 627 21.20 29.58 13.05
N ALA A 628 20.42 30.67 13.05
CA ALA A 628 20.86 31.96 13.58
C ALA A 628 21.04 31.98 15.11
N GLY A 629 20.46 31.02 15.83
CA GLY A 629 20.62 30.85 17.27
C GLY A 629 20.27 29.42 17.71
N ASP A 630 20.48 29.16 19.00
CA ASP A 630 20.09 27.91 19.64
C ASP A 630 18.56 27.81 19.78
N GLY A 631 18.08 26.60 20.04
CA GLY A 631 16.67 26.33 20.32
C GLY A 631 16.01 25.45 19.26
N ALA A 632 15.31 24.42 19.73
CA ALA A 632 14.61 23.48 18.87
C ALA A 632 13.32 22.95 19.50
N PHE A 633 12.35 22.63 18.65
CA PHE A 633 11.21 21.79 19.01
C PHE A 633 11.58 20.31 18.87
N ILE A 634 10.92 19.47 19.67
CA ILE A 634 11.04 18.01 19.62
C ILE A 634 9.77 17.48 18.94
N ILE A 635 9.93 16.69 17.89
CA ILE A 635 8.82 16.07 17.16
C ILE A 635 8.87 14.55 17.29
N LYS A 636 7.68 13.94 17.36
CA LYS A 636 7.46 12.51 17.14
C LYS A 636 7.12 12.31 15.67
N ASN A 637 7.90 11.50 14.97
CA ASN A 637 7.74 11.23 13.54
C ASN A 637 6.89 9.95 13.29
N SER A 638 6.66 9.62 12.03
CA SER A 638 5.86 8.48 11.55
C SER A 638 6.62 7.59 10.56
N TRP A 639 7.95 7.56 10.63
CA TRP A 639 8.82 6.74 9.77
C TRP A 639 9.46 5.57 10.52
N GLY A 640 8.87 5.15 11.64
CA GLY A 640 9.37 4.08 12.49
C GLY A 640 10.41 4.52 13.53
N ALA A 641 10.61 3.69 14.54
CA ALA A 641 11.52 3.96 15.66
C ALA A 641 13.00 4.00 15.23
N ASP A 642 13.37 3.32 14.14
CA ASP A 642 14.73 3.35 13.59
C ASP A 642 15.05 4.66 12.85
N SER A 643 14.05 5.52 12.63
CA SER A 643 14.25 6.82 12.01
C SER A 643 14.77 7.83 13.03
N GLY A 644 16.00 8.32 12.85
CA GLY A 644 16.63 9.29 13.74
C GLY A 644 16.94 8.72 15.13
N ILE A 645 16.58 9.44 16.19
CA ILE A 645 16.78 8.99 17.58
C ILE A 645 15.45 8.48 18.12
N ASP A 646 15.26 7.16 18.07
CA ASP A 646 14.04 6.46 18.52
C ASP A 646 12.75 6.97 17.84
N GLY A 647 12.84 7.49 16.61
CA GLY A 647 11.70 8.08 15.88
C GLY A 647 11.45 9.57 16.16
N TYR A 648 12.33 10.24 16.91
CA TYR A 648 12.19 11.65 17.30
C TYR A 648 13.27 12.54 16.70
N TYR A 649 12.87 13.70 16.19
CA TYR A 649 13.77 14.70 15.61
C TYR A 649 13.72 16.02 16.37
N TYR A 650 14.77 16.84 16.18
CA TYR A 650 14.82 18.23 16.61
C TYR A 650 14.62 19.16 15.41
N ILE A 651 13.63 20.05 15.46
CA ILE A 651 13.41 21.08 14.43
C ILE A 651 13.80 22.43 14.99
N SER A 652 14.73 23.14 14.33
CA SER A 652 15.18 24.46 14.75
C SER A 652 14.01 25.44 14.89
N TYR A 653 14.06 26.32 15.91
CA TYR A 653 13.12 27.43 16.02
C TYR A 653 13.15 28.36 14.81
N TYR A 654 14.27 28.41 14.09
CA TYR A 654 14.45 29.24 12.92
C TYR A 654 13.92 28.60 11.63
N ASP A 655 13.42 27.36 11.69
CA ASP A 655 12.85 26.69 10.53
C ASP A 655 11.71 27.52 9.91
N THR A 656 11.80 27.75 8.60
CA THR A 656 10.87 28.63 7.87
C THR A 656 9.62 27.93 7.38
N SER A 657 9.46 26.62 7.59
CA SER A 657 8.25 25.88 7.25
C SER A 657 7.39 25.48 8.44
N LEU A 658 8.01 25.20 9.60
CA LEU A 658 7.29 24.78 10.79
C LEU A 658 6.34 25.90 11.25
N LEU A 659 5.03 25.65 11.09
CA LEU A 659 3.96 26.51 11.62
C LEU A 659 4.02 27.97 11.10
N ASN A 660 4.56 28.21 9.90
CA ASN A 660 4.76 29.56 9.33
C ASN A 660 3.45 30.16 8.79
N ILE A 661 2.67 29.40 8.00
CA ILE A 661 1.39 29.84 7.41
C ILE A 661 0.20 28.97 7.85
N THR A 662 0.40 28.16 8.89
CA THR A 662 -0.57 27.18 9.39
C THR A 662 -0.68 27.26 10.91
N TYR A 663 -1.72 26.66 11.47
CA TYR A 663 -1.92 26.51 12.91
C TYR A 663 -1.54 25.09 13.36
N ALA A 664 -1.39 24.92 14.67
CA ALA A 664 -1.38 23.59 15.29
C ALA A 664 -2.74 23.30 15.95
N ILE A 665 -3.03 22.01 16.11
CA ILE A 665 -4.24 21.52 16.78
C ILE A 665 -3.79 20.64 17.94
N GLY A 666 -4.31 20.91 19.13
CA GLY A 666 -4.21 20.02 20.29
C GLY A 666 -5.59 19.58 20.75
N PHE A 667 -5.65 18.53 21.56
CA PHE A 667 -6.91 18.03 22.14
C PHE A 667 -6.91 18.24 23.65
N ILE A 668 -8.05 18.64 24.20
CA ILE A 668 -8.22 18.83 25.65
C ILE A 668 -9.17 17.75 26.14
N ILE A 669 -8.69 16.96 27.12
CA ILE A 669 -9.46 15.87 27.72
C ILE A 669 -9.78 16.26 29.17
N ASN A 670 -10.92 16.92 29.37
CA ASN A 670 -11.39 17.36 30.68
C ASN A 670 -12.86 17.00 30.96
N ASN A 671 -13.57 16.55 29.92
CA ASN A 671 -14.97 16.19 29.92
C ASN A 671 -15.15 14.74 30.37
N THR A 672 -16.08 14.51 31.31
CA THR A 672 -16.50 13.17 31.74
C THR A 672 -17.91 12.82 31.28
N GLU A 673 -18.59 13.76 30.62
CA GLU A 673 -19.94 13.54 30.09
C GLU A 673 -19.87 12.61 28.87
N ASN A 674 -20.50 11.45 28.98
CA ASN A 674 -20.57 10.46 27.90
C ASN A 674 -21.82 10.72 27.05
N TYR A 675 -21.71 11.65 26.10
CA TYR A 675 -22.72 11.87 25.08
C TYR A 675 -22.79 10.65 24.15
N THR A 676 -24.01 10.13 23.95
CA THR A 676 -24.27 8.91 23.17
C THR A 676 -24.77 9.19 21.76
N LYS A 677 -24.98 10.46 21.40
CA LYS A 677 -25.46 10.86 20.06
C LYS A 677 -24.78 12.14 19.59
N ASN A 678 -24.32 12.14 18.35
CA ASN A 678 -23.88 13.35 17.65
C ASN A 678 -24.76 13.56 16.41
N TYR A 679 -25.43 14.71 16.36
CA TYR A 679 -26.25 15.14 15.24
C TYR A 679 -25.54 16.31 14.55
N GLN A 680 -25.03 16.08 13.35
CA GLN A 680 -24.29 17.09 12.60
C GLN A 680 -24.76 17.17 11.16
N THR A 681 -24.81 18.39 10.63
CA THR A 681 -25.21 18.67 9.24
C THR A 681 -24.03 18.94 8.32
N ASP A 682 -22.83 19.09 8.89
CA ASP A 682 -21.55 19.19 8.22
C ASP A 682 -20.50 18.40 9.03
N LEU A 683 -19.42 17.96 8.37
CA LEU A 683 -18.31 17.24 9.01
C LEU A 683 -17.17 18.22 9.34
N GLY A 684 -16.93 19.17 8.45
CA GLY A 684 -16.13 20.35 8.65
C GLY A 684 -16.44 21.28 7.49
N GLY A 685 -16.87 22.51 7.77
CA GLY A 685 -17.26 23.48 6.74
C GLY A 685 -16.20 23.61 5.63
N GLU A 686 -16.67 23.62 4.38
CA GLU A 686 -15.83 23.82 3.18
C GLU A 686 -15.02 25.13 3.21
#